data_AF-A0A7V8WVZ4-F1
#
_entry.id   AF-A0A7V8WVZ4-F1
#
_cell.length_a   1.000
_cell.length_b   1.000
_cell.length_c   1.000
_cell.angle_alpha   90.00
_cell.angle_beta   90.00
_cell.angle_gamma   90.00
#
_symmetry.space_group_name_H-M   'P 1'
#
loop_
_entity.id
_entity.type
_entity.pdbx_description
1 polymer ?
#
loop_
_entity_poly.entity_id
_entity_poly.type
_entity_poly.pdbx_seq_one_letter_code
_entity_poly.pdbx_strand_id
1 'polypeptide(L)'
;MKRAASTPELPDKDAQEAIKPPKSIKVTSSLDEAEKDISAVAQETNESLKKMAPDLGKTKITVESAEETETEIPIGNNQDEALEEAIDPDAPVSDELIDALQATEELDEAGETELAESDEADGLVNTDETEDAEGIGQEEPAEQPIPEDNEANVLEDAVTDKAIDDIVAEESDKLLDADDLEKALDEEEVEPKSPQKGRLRNFFRSIWANPAGRWGVISSVIILLLAVIVVPYSRYFVLNTVGVRSSLQVRVIDGGTMQPLKNVKVSAARVSGQTDSDGQVKLENLRLGRTKLLIEKRAFSSSEQFIIVGWGSNPIGDFTVSAVGSQYTFYVKDYLSDKPLENVEATSGDGNASADNEGKIVLTLDTGEEADDAEISVDLSAKDYRTETVKLTVSNKEAQSVNMVPDRKHVFVSKRSGKYDVYTAHIDGKNETKIVPGTGLERDDITLVSHQQDNIAAFVASRENVRNGSGYLLSTLYVVDTKDGELVKIDQSEQIQIVGWSKVGQLVYVKIAAGASGSDPKRHRLMSFNNKDYTDVKELASSNSFNDVMMVADKVYYAPSNIFQENTATGLYVADPDGANLKTILDKEVYNIFRSSYDILDISTGASWYTYTIGSAEGAKVGTAPSSQYSRVFADNPSNNFSLWVDTRDGKGVLLNYDKSTKNEITIANRSGLKTPVYWLNEKYIIYRINDGKETADYVLNTDGGEARKIGDVTDTNGVDRWFYY
;
A
#
# COMPACT_ATOMS: atom_id res chain seq x y z
N MET A 1 -8.37 -59.32 41.84
CA MET A 1 -9.69 -58.96 41.26
C MET A 1 -9.69 -59.39 39.80
N LYS A 2 -10.58 -60.32 39.44
CA LYS A 2 -10.81 -60.79 38.07
C LYS A 2 -11.65 -59.76 37.31
N ARG A 3 -11.23 -59.37 36.10
CA ARG A 3 -12.15 -59.00 35.01
C ARG A 3 -11.50 -59.32 33.68
N ALA A 4 -12.17 -60.20 32.95
CA ALA A 4 -11.81 -60.71 31.64
C ALA A 4 -12.06 -59.64 30.56
N ALA A 5 -11.15 -59.56 29.61
CA ALA A 5 -11.33 -58.83 28.36
C ALA A 5 -12.17 -59.68 27.40
N SER A 6 -13.25 -59.11 26.86
CA SER A 6 -13.99 -59.67 25.72
C SER A 6 -13.62 -58.89 24.47
N THR A 7 -13.01 -59.59 23.53
CA THR A 7 -12.77 -59.18 22.15
C THR A 7 -14.11 -58.97 21.42
N PRO A 8 -14.29 -57.90 20.62
CA PRO A 8 -15.34 -57.84 19.62
C PRO A 8 -14.81 -58.38 18.28
N GLU A 9 -15.60 -59.27 17.68
CA GLU A 9 -15.42 -59.88 16.38
C GLU A 9 -15.46 -58.85 15.22
N LEU A 10 -14.61 -59.09 14.22
CA LEU A 10 -14.65 -58.43 12.91
C LEU A 10 -15.85 -58.94 12.11
N PRO A 11 -16.64 -58.08 11.45
CA PRO A 11 -17.60 -58.54 10.48
C PRO A 11 -16.95 -58.87 9.13
N ASP A 12 -17.48 -59.94 8.56
CA ASP A 12 -17.07 -60.62 7.34
C ASP A 12 -17.02 -59.73 6.09
N LYS A 13 -16.06 -60.08 5.24
CA LYS A 13 -15.99 -59.71 3.83
C LYS A 13 -17.07 -60.50 3.10
N ASP A 14 -18.12 -59.84 2.59
CA ASP A 14 -18.81 -60.19 1.34
C ASP A 14 -20.02 -59.27 1.11
N ALA A 15 -19.80 -58.17 0.39
CA ALA A 15 -20.82 -57.41 -0.33
C ALA A 15 -20.14 -56.39 -1.27
N GLN A 16 -19.48 -56.88 -2.32
CA GLN A 16 -19.15 -56.05 -3.49
C GLN A 16 -20.25 -56.23 -4.52
N GLU A 17 -21.22 -55.31 -4.55
CA GLU A 17 -22.17 -55.21 -5.65
C GLU A 17 -22.26 -53.75 -6.16
N ALA A 18 -21.72 -53.57 -7.37
CA ALA A 18 -21.99 -52.56 -8.40
C ALA A 18 -22.60 -51.20 -8.00
N ILE A 19 -21.75 -50.18 -7.82
CA ILE A 19 -22.12 -48.77 -8.04
C ILE A 19 -21.55 -48.33 -9.38
N LYS A 20 -22.44 -48.15 -10.37
CA LYS A 20 -22.11 -47.53 -11.67
C LYS A 20 -21.83 -46.03 -11.45
N PRO A 21 -20.80 -45.46 -12.09
CA PRO A 21 -20.58 -44.01 -12.03
C PRO A 21 -21.68 -43.26 -12.79
N PRO A 22 -22.07 -42.05 -12.32
CA PRO A 22 -23.02 -41.21 -13.03
C PRO A 22 -22.42 -40.75 -14.37
N LYS A 23 -23.24 -40.84 -15.42
CA LYS A 23 -22.97 -40.19 -16.72
C LYS A 23 -23.24 -38.69 -16.63
N SER A 24 -22.52 -37.97 -17.49
CA SER A 24 -22.61 -36.53 -17.82
C SER A 24 -21.80 -35.62 -16.89
N ILE A 25 -21.15 -34.54 -17.36
CA ILE A 25 -21.61 -33.56 -18.35
C ILE A 25 -20.43 -33.11 -19.23
N LYS A 26 -20.62 -33.12 -20.55
CA LYS A 26 -19.70 -32.51 -21.52
C LYS A 26 -20.01 -31.02 -21.56
N VAL A 27 -19.23 -30.21 -20.84
CA VAL A 27 -19.25 -28.75 -20.99
C VAL A 27 -18.41 -28.43 -22.22
N THR A 28 -19.08 -28.10 -23.33
CA THR A 28 -18.42 -27.46 -24.47
C THR A 28 -18.15 -26.01 -24.10
N SER A 29 -16.89 -25.70 -23.88
CA SER A 29 -16.38 -24.35 -23.58
C SER A 29 -16.58 -23.43 -24.78
N SER A 30 -17.38 -22.38 -24.60
CA SER A 30 -17.57 -21.25 -25.51
C SER A 30 -16.43 -20.21 -25.40
N LEU A 31 -15.19 -20.67 -25.19
CA LEU A 31 -14.01 -19.80 -25.04
C LEU A 31 -13.31 -19.50 -26.38
N ASP A 32 -13.53 -20.32 -27.41
CA ASP A 32 -12.89 -20.14 -28.73
C ASP A 32 -13.55 -19.03 -29.58
N GLU A 33 -14.78 -18.60 -29.26
CA GLU A 33 -15.44 -17.48 -29.96
C GLU A 33 -15.02 -16.11 -29.40
N ALA A 34 -14.63 -16.03 -28.13
CA ALA A 34 -14.19 -14.77 -27.50
C ALA A 34 -12.77 -14.35 -27.93
N GLU A 35 -11.87 -15.30 -28.19
CA GLU A 35 -10.52 -14.97 -28.69
C GLU A 35 -10.53 -14.52 -30.16
N LYS A 36 -11.53 -14.96 -30.94
CA LYS A 36 -11.64 -14.59 -32.35
C LYS A 36 -12.08 -13.14 -32.53
N ASP A 37 -13.00 -12.65 -31.69
CA ASP A 37 -13.49 -11.27 -31.74
C ASP A 37 -12.45 -10.24 -31.25
N ILE A 38 -11.60 -10.60 -30.29
CA ILE A 38 -10.52 -9.71 -29.80
C ILE A 38 -9.42 -9.56 -30.88
N SER A 39 -9.11 -10.62 -31.63
CA SER A 39 -8.13 -10.55 -32.72
C SER A 39 -8.60 -9.70 -33.91
N ALA A 40 -9.91 -9.69 -34.18
CA ALA A 40 -10.51 -8.89 -35.24
C ALA A 40 -10.49 -7.38 -34.89
N VAL A 41 -10.80 -7.01 -33.65
CA VAL A 41 -10.76 -5.62 -33.18
C VAL A 41 -9.33 -5.06 -33.20
N ALA A 42 -8.33 -5.88 -32.87
CA ALA A 42 -6.91 -5.49 -32.93
C ALA A 42 -6.39 -5.31 -34.37
N GLN A 43 -6.91 -6.07 -35.34
CA GLN A 43 -6.58 -5.88 -36.76
C GLN A 43 -7.26 -4.65 -37.35
N GLU A 44 -8.49 -4.36 -36.95
CA GLU A 44 -9.24 -3.18 -37.43
C GLU A 44 -8.65 -1.86 -36.91
N THR A 45 -8.14 -1.83 -35.67
CA THR A 45 -7.41 -0.68 -35.12
C THR A 45 -6.07 -0.43 -35.81
N ASN A 46 -5.34 -1.48 -36.19
CA ASN A 46 -4.08 -1.35 -36.92
C ASN A 46 -4.26 -0.91 -38.38
N GLU A 47 -5.36 -1.31 -39.04
CA GLU A 47 -5.70 -0.78 -40.37
C GLU A 47 -6.20 0.66 -40.33
N SER A 48 -6.92 1.06 -39.27
CA SER A 48 -7.35 2.45 -39.07
C SER A 48 -6.17 3.39 -38.82
N LEU A 49 -5.15 2.95 -38.07
CA LEU A 49 -3.91 3.70 -37.86
C LEU A 49 -3.07 3.83 -39.14
N LYS A 50 -3.05 2.80 -40.01
CA LYS A 50 -2.40 2.90 -41.33
C LYS A 50 -3.13 3.81 -42.32
N LYS A 51 -4.46 3.99 -42.20
CA LYS A 51 -5.23 4.90 -43.06
C LYS A 51 -5.14 6.37 -42.63
N MET A 52 -4.71 6.66 -41.40
CA MET A 52 -4.61 8.03 -40.88
C MET A 52 -3.28 8.75 -41.17
N ALA A 53 -2.33 8.12 -41.87
CA ALA A 53 -1.06 8.76 -42.24
C ALA A 53 -0.66 8.64 -43.72
N PRO A 54 -1.38 9.25 -44.69
CA PRO A 54 -0.91 9.28 -46.08
C PRO A 54 -0.18 10.57 -46.49
N ASP A 55 0.00 11.59 -45.63
CA ASP A 55 0.44 12.91 -46.11
C ASP A 55 1.51 13.63 -45.27
N LEU A 56 2.60 12.93 -44.96
CA LEU A 56 3.88 13.56 -44.59
C LEU A 56 4.97 13.11 -45.56
N GLY A 57 4.76 13.45 -46.83
CA GLY A 57 5.66 13.10 -47.91
C GLY A 57 5.69 14.18 -48.98
N LYS A 58 6.14 15.39 -48.63
CA LYS A 58 6.82 16.39 -49.48
C LYS A 58 6.85 17.77 -48.80
N THR A 59 7.76 17.95 -47.86
CA THR A 59 8.28 19.29 -47.54
C THR A 59 9.78 19.25 -47.71
N LYS A 60 10.24 19.75 -48.85
CA LYS A 60 11.65 19.95 -49.17
C LYS A 60 12.10 21.17 -48.37
N ILE A 61 12.60 20.95 -47.15
CA ILE A 61 13.26 22.00 -46.37
C ILE A 61 14.67 22.12 -46.93
N THR A 62 14.90 23.18 -47.70
CA THR A 62 16.24 23.69 -47.99
C THR A 62 16.74 24.30 -46.69
N VAL A 63 17.70 23.64 -46.02
CA VAL A 63 18.44 24.23 -44.92
C VAL A 63 19.55 25.07 -45.54
N GLU A 64 19.34 26.37 -45.52
CA GLU A 64 20.37 27.38 -45.74
C GLU A 64 21.38 27.26 -44.59
N SER A 65 22.66 27.10 -44.93
CA SER A 65 23.74 27.03 -43.96
C SER A 65 23.88 28.38 -43.25
N ALA A 66 23.48 28.44 -41.99
CA ALA A 66 23.85 29.53 -41.11
C ALA A 66 25.24 29.23 -40.54
N GLU A 67 26.16 30.16 -40.80
CA GLU A 67 27.45 30.32 -40.15
C GLU A 67 27.37 30.08 -38.64
N GLU A 68 28.10 29.07 -38.16
CA GLU A 68 28.56 29.03 -36.79
C GLU A 68 29.65 30.08 -36.64
N THR A 69 29.32 31.21 -36.01
CA THR A 69 30.32 32.05 -35.34
C THR A 69 30.88 31.28 -34.15
N GLU A 70 32.09 30.76 -34.31
CA GLU A 70 32.99 30.39 -33.23
C GLU A 70 33.26 31.62 -32.36
N THR A 71 32.65 31.69 -31.19
CA THR A 71 33.19 32.47 -30.07
C THR A 71 34.22 31.61 -29.35
N GLU A 72 35.48 31.80 -29.72
CA GLU A 72 36.66 31.38 -28.97
C GLU A 72 36.60 31.97 -27.55
N ILE A 73 36.52 31.10 -26.54
CA ILE A 73 36.83 31.44 -25.16
C ILE A 73 38.34 31.16 -24.97
N PRO A 74 39.15 32.15 -24.57
CA PRO A 74 40.59 31.95 -24.41
C PRO A 74 40.87 31.14 -23.13
N ILE A 75 41.34 29.91 -23.29
CA ILE A 75 41.97 29.15 -22.22
C ILE A 75 43.39 29.70 -22.06
N GLY A 76 43.56 30.58 -21.06
CA GLY A 76 44.85 31.05 -20.61
C GLY A 76 45.59 29.96 -19.84
N ASN A 77 46.52 29.28 -20.51
CA ASN A 77 47.66 28.63 -19.88
C ASN A 77 48.58 29.72 -19.32
N ASN A 78 48.70 29.80 -17.99
CA ASN A 78 49.90 30.28 -17.27
C ASN A 78 49.65 30.21 -15.76
N GLN A 79 50.09 29.11 -15.15
CA GLN A 79 50.79 29.05 -13.85
C GLN A 79 50.90 27.57 -13.50
N ASP A 80 52.06 26.98 -13.81
CA ASP A 80 52.70 25.88 -13.06
C ASP A 80 53.89 25.38 -13.89
N GLU A 81 54.92 26.22 -14.01
CA GLU A 81 56.27 25.81 -14.40
C GLU A 81 57.25 26.82 -13.80
N ALA A 82 57.56 26.63 -12.52
CA ALA A 82 58.78 27.13 -11.87
C ALA A 82 58.95 26.38 -10.54
N LEU A 83 59.56 25.20 -10.56
CA LEU A 83 60.41 24.62 -9.49
C LEU A 83 60.73 23.15 -9.80
N GLU A 84 61.52 22.91 -10.84
CA GLU A 84 62.38 21.71 -10.94
C GLU A 84 63.76 22.18 -11.41
N GLU A 85 64.56 22.71 -10.48
CA GLU A 85 66.02 22.58 -10.54
C GLU A 85 66.64 22.84 -9.17
N ALA A 86 67.60 21.98 -8.79
CA ALA A 86 68.44 21.98 -7.58
C ALA A 86 67.88 21.29 -6.31
N ILE A 87 67.96 19.95 -6.27
CA ILE A 87 68.26 19.22 -5.04
C ILE A 87 69.58 18.47 -5.24
N ASP A 88 70.59 18.91 -4.49
CA ASP A 88 71.92 18.33 -4.40
C ASP A 88 71.84 17.02 -3.57
N PRO A 89 72.20 15.85 -4.15
CA PRO A 89 72.12 14.57 -3.46
C PRO A 89 73.17 14.38 -2.34
N ASP A 90 74.08 15.33 -2.09
CA ASP A 90 75.13 15.22 -1.08
C ASP A 90 74.97 16.18 0.13
N ALA A 91 73.81 16.81 0.32
CA ALA A 91 73.58 17.67 1.49
C ALA A 91 73.36 16.84 2.79
N PRO A 92 74.11 17.10 3.88
CA PRO A 92 73.97 16.35 5.12
C PRO A 92 72.65 16.66 5.83
N VAL A 93 71.94 15.59 6.18
CA VAL A 93 70.69 15.63 6.94
C VAL A 93 70.97 16.20 8.33
N SER A 94 70.24 17.24 8.73
CA SER A 94 70.34 17.84 10.07
C SER A 94 69.65 16.96 11.12
N ASP A 95 70.30 16.82 12.28
CA ASP A 95 69.93 15.94 13.41
C ASP A 95 68.53 16.20 14.04
N GLU A 96 67.77 17.20 13.62
CA GLU A 96 66.43 17.51 14.17
C GLU A 96 65.29 16.67 13.56
N LEU A 97 65.54 15.88 12.50
CA LEU A 97 64.52 15.04 11.85
C LEU A 97 64.52 13.57 12.31
N ILE A 98 65.47 13.18 13.17
CA ILE A 98 65.61 11.81 13.69
C ILE A 98 64.78 11.61 14.98
N ASP A 99 64.52 12.66 15.76
CA ASP A 99 63.77 12.54 17.03
C ASP A 99 62.24 12.43 16.87
N ALA A 100 61.68 12.76 15.69
CA ALA A 100 60.23 12.70 15.45
C ALA A 100 59.74 11.34 14.92
N LEU A 101 60.65 10.46 14.46
CA LEU A 101 60.32 9.16 13.88
C LEU A 101 60.54 7.97 14.83
N GLN A 102 61.02 8.20 16.06
CA GLN A 102 61.23 7.14 17.08
C GLN A 102 60.12 7.04 18.13
N ALA A 103 58.98 7.73 17.98
CA ALA A 103 57.94 7.78 19.03
C ALA A 103 56.64 7.01 18.72
N THR A 104 56.58 6.16 17.69
CA THR A 104 55.34 5.41 17.36
C THR A 104 55.53 3.92 17.05
N GLU A 105 56.66 3.32 17.40
CA GLU A 105 56.93 1.90 17.13
C GLU A 105 57.48 1.15 18.36
N GLU A 106 56.88 1.37 19.53
CA GLU A 106 57.03 0.49 20.70
C GLU A 106 55.66 0.29 21.34
N LEU A 107 54.99 -0.81 20.99
CA LEU A 107 54.04 -1.55 21.85
C LEU A 107 53.55 -2.78 21.05
N ASP A 108 54.44 -3.73 20.84
CA ASP A 108 54.10 -5.16 20.82
C ASP A 108 55.40 -5.98 20.90
N GLU A 109 55.34 -7.10 21.62
CA GLU A 109 56.41 -8.07 21.93
C GLU A 109 57.31 -7.78 23.14
N ALA A 110 56.92 -8.30 24.32
CA ALA A 110 57.68 -9.35 25.01
C ALA A 110 56.98 -9.76 26.32
N GLY A 111 56.73 -11.05 26.51
CA GLY A 111 56.25 -11.57 27.79
C GLY A 111 55.85 -13.05 27.79
N GLU A 112 56.72 -13.95 27.31
CA GLU A 112 56.69 -15.35 27.74
C GLU A 112 57.14 -15.43 29.21
N THR A 113 56.30 -16.00 30.09
CA THR A 113 56.76 -16.63 31.32
C THR A 113 55.84 -17.78 31.76
N GLU A 114 56.53 -18.81 32.25
CA GLU A 114 56.09 -20.12 32.72
C GLU A 114 54.84 -20.15 33.62
N LEU A 115 53.93 -21.08 33.32
CA LEU A 115 52.93 -21.58 34.27
C LEU A 115 53.53 -22.76 35.04
N ALA A 116 53.90 -22.50 36.29
CA ALA A 116 54.17 -23.53 37.29
C ALA A 116 52.90 -23.82 38.11
N GLU A 117 52.64 -25.11 38.32
CA GLU A 117 51.70 -25.65 39.30
C GLU A 117 52.02 -25.16 40.72
N SER A 118 50.99 -24.82 41.50
CA SER A 118 50.93 -25.21 42.91
C SER A 118 49.53 -25.07 43.49
N ASP A 119 49.09 -26.16 44.11
CA ASP A 119 47.95 -26.31 45.00
C ASP A 119 47.98 -25.42 46.27
N GLU A 120 46.84 -25.46 46.96
CA GLU A 120 46.60 -25.25 48.41
C GLU A 120 46.28 -23.84 48.98
N ALA A 121 44.99 -23.71 49.33
CA ALA A 121 44.46 -23.57 50.71
C ALA A 121 44.58 -22.26 51.52
N ASP A 122 43.43 -21.91 52.09
CA ASP A 122 43.12 -21.23 53.36
C ASP A 122 43.68 -19.84 53.67
N GLY A 123 42.76 -18.92 53.99
CA GLY A 123 43.10 -17.64 54.61
C GLY A 123 41.91 -16.71 54.86
N LEU A 124 41.10 -17.03 55.87
CA LEU A 124 40.18 -16.10 56.54
C LEU A 124 40.85 -14.77 56.90
N VAL A 125 40.27 -13.63 56.52
CA VAL A 125 40.35 -12.38 57.30
C VAL A 125 39.04 -11.59 57.18
N ASN A 126 38.38 -11.44 58.33
CA ASN A 126 37.35 -10.46 58.63
C ASN A 126 37.86 -9.03 58.48
N THR A 127 37.05 -8.16 57.88
CA THR A 127 36.96 -6.76 58.28
C THR A 127 35.50 -6.35 58.33
N ASP A 128 35.02 -6.18 59.57
CA ASP A 128 33.87 -5.36 59.96
C ASP A 128 34.05 -3.94 59.42
N GLU A 129 33.08 -3.46 58.65
CA GLU A 129 32.72 -2.05 58.63
C GLU A 129 31.20 -1.93 58.76
N THR A 130 30.82 -1.50 59.95
CA THR A 130 29.50 -1.00 60.34
C THR A 130 29.30 0.40 59.77
N GLU A 131 28.26 0.58 58.95
CA GLU A 131 27.62 1.88 58.77
C GLU A 131 26.09 1.72 58.83
N ASP A 132 25.49 2.71 59.47
CA ASP A 132 24.15 2.75 60.02
C ASP A 132 23.06 2.77 58.93
N ALA A 133 22.13 1.81 59.02
CA ALA A 133 20.85 1.87 58.30
C ALA A 133 19.77 2.43 59.24
N GLU A 134 19.49 3.73 59.10
CA GLU A 134 18.28 4.33 59.64
C GLU A 134 17.04 3.68 58.99
N GLY A 135 16.16 3.17 59.85
CA GLY A 135 14.91 2.53 59.45
C GLY A 135 13.92 3.53 58.85
N ILE A 136 13.45 3.21 57.65
CA ILE A 136 12.21 3.77 57.10
C ILE A 136 11.16 2.66 57.18
N GLY A 137 10.15 2.89 58.02
CA GLY A 137 9.00 2.01 58.19
C GLY A 137 8.21 1.90 56.90
N GLN A 138 7.96 0.67 56.46
CA GLN A 138 6.88 0.35 55.54
C GLN A 138 5.58 0.34 56.34
N GLU A 139 4.77 1.38 56.17
CA GLU A 139 3.32 1.28 56.42
C GLU A 139 2.70 0.55 55.22
N GLU A 140 2.09 -0.61 55.51
CA GLU A 140 1.12 -1.28 54.64
C GLU A 140 -0.04 -0.32 54.32
N PRO A 141 -0.39 -0.08 53.04
CA PRO A 141 -1.69 0.46 52.72
C PRO A 141 -2.71 -0.68 52.75
N ALA A 142 -3.64 -0.57 53.70
CA ALA A 142 -4.81 -1.42 53.79
C ALA A 142 -5.60 -1.46 52.46
N GLU A 143 -5.88 -2.67 51.98
CA GLU A 143 -6.87 -2.96 50.94
C GLU A 143 -8.21 -2.32 51.30
N GLN A 144 -8.63 -1.34 50.50
CA GLN A 144 -10.02 -0.93 50.44
C GLN A 144 -10.76 -1.76 49.39
N PRO A 145 -12.02 -2.17 49.65
CA PRO A 145 -12.79 -2.97 48.72
C PRO A 145 -13.11 -2.16 47.45
N ILE A 146 -12.87 -2.80 46.31
CA ILE A 146 -13.27 -2.34 44.97
C ILE A 146 -14.80 -2.23 44.95
N PRO A 147 -15.39 -1.06 44.64
CA PRO A 147 -16.82 -0.98 44.41
C PRO A 147 -17.14 -1.56 43.03
N GLU A 148 -18.11 -2.47 43.01
CA GLU A 148 -18.79 -3.01 41.83
C GLU A 148 -19.32 -1.90 40.92
N ASP A 149 -19.11 -2.13 39.62
CA ASP A 149 -19.88 -1.66 38.46
C ASP A 149 -20.92 -0.58 38.71
N ASN A 150 -20.53 0.66 38.41
CA ASN A 150 -21.49 1.72 38.11
C ASN A 150 -21.70 1.73 36.59
N GLU A 151 -22.78 1.07 36.18
CA GLU A 151 -23.40 1.27 34.87
C GLU A 151 -23.50 2.77 34.57
N ALA A 152 -23.03 3.15 33.38
CA ALA A 152 -23.20 4.50 32.87
C ALA A 152 -24.70 4.76 32.69
N ASN A 153 -25.32 5.35 33.71
CA ASN A 153 -26.56 6.10 33.58
C ASN A 153 -26.30 7.24 32.60
N VAL A 154 -26.62 6.96 31.33
CA VAL A 154 -27.01 7.99 30.37
C VAL A 154 -28.13 8.77 31.04
N LEU A 155 -27.86 10.03 31.36
CA LEU A 155 -28.87 10.96 31.83
C LEU A 155 -29.88 11.14 30.69
N GLU A 156 -30.92 10.31 30.69
CA GLU A 156 -32.22 10.64 30.12
C GLU A 156 -32.73 11.86 30.90
N ASP A 157 -32.32 13.04 30.44
CA ASP A 157 -32.90 14.28 30.89
C ASP A 157 -34.35 14.30 30.39
N ALA A 158 -35.29 14.03 31.29
CA ALA A 158 -36.72 14.07 31.03
C ALA A 158 -37.17 15.44 30.46
N VAL A 159 -36.35 16.49 30.56
CA VAL A 159 -36.57 17.77 29.89
C VAL A 159 -36.22 17.72 28.41
N THR A 160 -35.17 16.96 28.03
CA THR A 160 -34.74 16.76 26.64
C THR A 160 -35.70 15.83 25.90
N ASP A 161 -36.15 14.74 26.52
CA ASP A 161 -37.15 13.86 25.91
C ASP A 161 -38.50 14.57 25.73
N LYS A 162 -38.88 15.41 26.70
CA LYS A 162 -40.08 16.25 26.58
C LYS A 162 -39.94 17.33 25.51
N ALA A 163 -38.75 17.90 25.33
CA ALA A 163 -38.49 18.86 24.26
C ALA A 163 -38.49 18.19 22.88
N ILE A 164 -38.00 16.95 22.77
CA ILE A 164 -38.07 16.15 21.54
C ILE A 164 -39.53 15.76 21.25
N ASP A 165 -40.31 15.34 22.26
CA ASP A 165 -41.73 15.02 22.10
C ASP A 165 -42.55 16.27 21.73
N ASP A 166 -42.26 17.43 22.31
CA ASP A 166 -42.93 18.71 21.99
C ASP A 166 -42.58 19.16 20.55
N ILE A 167 -41.32 18.98 20.09
CA ILE A 167 -40.91 19.27 18.70
C ILE A 167 -41.53 18.28 17.72
N VAL A 168 -41.53 16.98 18.03
CA VAL A 168 -42.13 15.94 17.20
C VAL A 168 -43.65 16.10 17.13
N ALA A 169 -44.32 16.51 18.21
CA ALA A 169 -45.74 16.82 18.20
C ALA A 169 -46.03 18.07 17.35
N GLU A 170 -45.23 19.14 17.48
CA GLU A 170 -45.46 20.37 16.72
C GLU A 170 -45.11 20.23 15.22
N GLU A 171 -44.12 19.41 14.86
CA GLU A 171 -43.77 19.09 13.47
C GLU A 171 -44.71 18.04 12.86
N SER A 172 -45.19 17.08 13.64
CA SER A 172 -46.21 16.11 13.23
C SER A 172 -47.55 16.79 12.96
N ASP A 173 -47.98 17.73 13.81
CA ASP A 173 -49.22 18.46 13.61
C ASP A 173 -49.11 19.43 12.42
N LYS A 174 -47.95 20.04 12.17
CA LYS A 174 -47.72 20.86 10.96
C LYS A 174 -47.65 20.04 9.67
N LEU A 175 -47.14 18.82 9.72
CA LEU A 175 -47.15 17.89 8.57
C LEU A 175 -48.54 17.31 8.33
N LEU A 176 -49.30 17.00 9.38
CA LEU A 176 -50.71 16.59 9.27
C LEU A 176 -51.61 17.71 8.78
N ASP A 177 -51.42 18.96 9.23
CA ASP A 177 -52.17 20.11 8.69
C ASP A 177 -51.79 20.43 7.24
N ALA A 178 -50.55 20.15 6.81
CA ALA A 178 -50.13 20.30 5.42
C ALA A 178 -50.68 19.17 4.52
N ASP A 179 -50.68 17.93 5.02
CA ASP A 179 -51.27 16.77 4.32
C ASP A 179 -52.81 16.83 4.30
N ASP A 180 -53.45 17.37 5.34
CA ASP A 180 -54.90 17.59 5.40
C ASP A 180 -55.33 18.82 4.56
N LEU A 181 -54.44 19.80 4.34
CA LEU A 181 -54.66 20.88 3.38
C LEU A 181 -54.47 20.42 1.92
N GLU A 182 -53.52 19.51 1.64
CA GLU A 182 -53.41 18.82 0.35
C GLU A 182 -54.60 17.86 0.12
N LYS A 183 -55.08 17.14 1.15
CA LYS A 183 -56.29 16.32 1.06
C LYS A 183 -57.58 17.13 0.93
N ALA A 184 -57.69 18.28 1.60
CA ALA A 184 -58.87 19.15 1.48
C ALA A 184 -58.91 19.92 0.13
N LEU A 185 -57.78 20.04 -0.56
CA LEU A 185 -57.72 20.54 -1.94
C LEU A 185 -57.99 19.44 -2.99
N ASP A 186 -57.79 18.16 -2.63
CA ASP A 186 -58.10 17.00 -3.47
C ASP A 186 -59.49 16.36 -3.19
N GLU A 187 -60.18 16.75 -2.11
CA GLU A 187 -61.57 16.36 -1.78
C GLU A 187 -62.62 17.44 -2.15
N GLU A 188 -62.58 17.97 -3.37
CA GLU A 188 -63.84 18.37 -4.01
C GLU A 188 -64.53 17.11 -4.52
N GLU A 189 -65.66 16.74 -3.89
CA GLU A 189 -66.59 15.68 -4.31
C GLU A 189 -66.83 15.71 -5.83
N VAL A 190 -66.08 14.89 -6.57
CA VAL A 190 -66.38 14.61 -7.98
C VAL A 190 -67.59 13.68 -8.00
N GLU A 191 -68.77 14.26 -8.22
CA GLU A 191 -69.97 13.51 -8.59
C GLU A 191 -69.64 12.45 -9.65
N PRO A 192 -70.19 11.22 -9.55
CA PRO A 192 -69.93 10.15 -10.52
C PRO A 192 -70.50 10.55 -11.90
N LYS A 193 -69.70 11.27 -12.70
CA LYS A 193 -70.04 11.57 -14.08
C LYS A 193 -70.04 10.26 -14.87
N SER A 194 -71.26 9.91 -15.25
CA SER A 194 -71.71 8.93 -16.23
C SER A 194 -70.68 8.40 -17.26
N PRO A 195 -70.86 7.18 -17.80
CA PRO A 195 -69.89 6.51 -18.66
C PRO A 195 -69.78 7.16 -20.05
N GLN A 196 -69.10 8.30 -20.16
CA GLN A 196 -68.79 8.96 -21.44
C GLN A 196 -67.71 8.23 -22.25
N LYS A 197 -67.02 7.24 -21.67
CA LYS A 197 -66.11 6.32 -22.38
C LYS A 197 -66.80 5.56 -23.54
N GLY A 198 -68.13 5.51 -23.58
CA GLY A 198 -68.90 4.98 -24.72
C GLY A 198 -69.08 5.94 -25.91
N ARG A 199 -69.13 7.27 -25.68
CA ARG A 199 -69.37 8.27 -26.74
C ARG A 199 -68.12 8.64 -27.52
N LEU A 200 -66.96 8.78 -26.86
CA LEU A 200 -65.68 8.96 -27.56
C LEU A 200 -65.37 7.73 -28.43
N ARG A 201 -65.62 6.52 -27.93
CA ARG A 201 -65.35 5.27 -28.65
C ARG A 201 -66.22 5.12 -29.91
N ASN A 202 -67.45 5.62 -29.88
CA ASN A 202 -68.34 5.66 -31.05
C ASN A 202 -68.01 6.82 -32.02
N PHE A 203 -67.53 7.96 -31.52
CA PHE A 203 -67.04 9.07 -32.35
C PHE A 203 -65.73 8.71 -33.09
N PHE A 204 -64.76 8.10 -32.40
CA PHE A 204 -63.56 7.58 -33.04
C PHE A 204 -63.87 6.44 -34.02
N ARG A 205 -64.84 5.56 -33.73
CA ARG A 205 -65.30 4.54 -34.69
C ARG A 205 -65.98 5.13 -35.92
N SER A 206 -66.80 6.17 -35.80
CA SER A 206 -67.47 6.79 -36.97
C SER A 206 -66.48 7.58 -37.85
N ILE A 207 -65.50 8.25 -37.23
CA ILE A 207 -64.39 8.91 -37.93
C ILE A 207 -63.47 7.89 -38.59
N TRP A 208 -63.17 6.77 -37.94
CA TRP A 208 -62.39 5.68 -38.53
C TRP A 208 -63.18 4.85 -39.55
N ALA A 209 -64.50 4.93 -39.66
CA ALA A 209 -65.25 4.23 -40.70
C ALA A 209 -65.27 5.02 -42.03
N ASN A 210 -65.04 6.34 -42.00
CA ASN A 210 -65.05 7.19 -43.18
C ASN A 210 -63.61 7.51 -43.65
N PRO A 211 -63.20 7.11 -44.87
CA PRO A 211 -61.84 7.36 -45.37
C PRO A 211 -61.49 8.86 -45.40
N ALA A 212 -62.43 9.75 -45.72
CA ALA A 212 -62.20 11.20 -45.69
C ALA A 212 -62.02 11.75 -44.26
N GLY A 213 -62.75 11.19 -43.28
CA GLY A 213 -62.63 11.52 -41.86
C GLY A 213 -61.29 11.07 -41.26
N ARG A 214 -60.83 9.86 -41.62
CA ARG A 214 -59.48 9.37 -41.24
C ARG A 214 -58.38 10.30 -41.74
N TRP A 215 -58.37 10.59 -43.04
CA TRP A 215 -57.34 11.46 -43.62
C TRP A 215 -57.44 12.89 -43.07
N GLY A 216 -58.63 13.43 -42.83
CA GLY A 216 -58.80 14.74 -42.18
C GLY A 216 -58.21 14.82 -40.77
N VAL A 217 -58.43 13.80 -39.93
CA VAL A 217 -57.84 13.74 -38.58
C VAL A 217 -56.33 13.50 -38.65
N ILE A 218 -55.85 12.61 -39.53
CA ILE A 218 -54.41 12.38 -39.72
C ILE A 218 -53.72 13.66 -40.20
N SER A 219 -54.25 14.34 -41.21
CA SER A 219 -53.73 15.62 -41.69
C SER A 219 -53.76 16.69 -40.60
N SER A 220 -54.82 16.76 -39.80
CA SER A 220 -54.90 17.69 -38.67
C SER A 220 -53.84 17.41 -37.60
N VAL A 221 -53.62 16.14 -37.23
CA VAL A 221 -52.58 15.73 -36.29
C VAL A 221 -51.18 15.99 -36.85
N ILE A 222 -50.95 15.75 -38.14
CA ILE A 222 -49.67 16.07 -38.81
C ILE A 222 -49.43 17.58 -38.83
N ILE A 223 -50.44 18.39 -39.14
CA ILE A 223 -50.33 19.86 -39.11
C ILE A 223 -50.06 20.35 -37.69
N LEU A 224 -50.70 19.76 -36.67
CA LEU A 224 -50.45 20.07 -35.27
C LEU A 224 -49.02 19.69 -34.86
N LEU A 225 -48.54 18.51 -35.25
CA LEU A 225 -47.15 18.07 -35.02
C LEU A 225 -46.15 18.99 -35.72
N LEU A 226 -46.41 19.40 -36.96
CA LEU A 226 -45.58 20.36 -37.70
C LEU A 226 -45.59 21.74 -37.03
N ALA A 227 -46.74 22.20 -36.51
CA ALA A 227 -46.83 23.44 -35.76
C ALA A 227 -46.01 23.39 -34.45
N VAL A 228 -46.02 22.25 -33.75
CA VAL A 228 -45.20 22.00 -32.55
C VAL A 228 -43.69 22.01 -32.89
N ILE A 229 -43.31 21.54 -34.08
CA ILE A 229 -41.92 21.57 -34.57
C ILE A 229 -41.47 23.01 -34.91
N VAL A 230 -42.35 23.82 -35.53
CA VAL A 230 -42.03 25.16 -36.03
C VAL A 230 -41.96 26.21 -34.92
N VAL A 231 -42.73 26.06 -33.83
CA VAL A 231 -42.74 27.03 -32.73
C VAL A 231 -41.94 26.48 -31.53
N PRO A 232 -40.70 26.96 -31.28
CA PRO A 232 -39.79 26.37 -30.29
C PRO A 232 -40.36 26.30 -28.87
N TYR A 233 -41.12 27.31 -28.46
CA TYR A 233 -41.76 27.34 -27.14
C TYR A 233 -42.83 26.26 -26.97
N SER A 234 -43.60 25.97 -28.02
CA SER A 234 -44.65 24.95 -27.98
C SER A 234 -44.06 23.53 -27.94
N ARG A 235 -42.89 23.32 -28.55
CA ARG A 235 -42.14 22.06 -28.52
C ARG A 235 -41.82 21.62 -27.10
N TYR A 236 -41.21 22.52 -26.32
CA TYR A 236 -40.80 22.18 -24.95
C TYR A 236 -42.00 21.96 -24.03
N PHE A 237 -43.10 22.70 -24.23
CA PHE A 237 -44.33 22.48 -23.48
C PHE A 237 -44.86 21.05 -23.69
N VAL A 238 -45.10 20.66 -24.95
CA VAL A 238 -45.64 19.32 -25.28
C VAL A 238 -44.71 18.20 -24.79
N LEU A 239 -43.41 18.34 -25.00
CA LEU A 239 -42.42 17.34 -24.55
C LEU A 239 -42.36 17.22 -23.03
N ASN A 240 -42.41 18.34 -22.31
CA ASN A 240 -42.47 18.32 -20.85
C ASN A 240 -43.77 17.68 -20.34
N THR A 241 -44.92 17.90 -21.01
CA THR A 241 -46.23 17.31 -20.67
C THR A 241 -46.25 15.80 -20.84
N VAL A 242 -45.60 15.25 -21.88
CA VAL A 242 -45.50 13.79 -22.08
C VAL A 242 -44.37 13.15 -21.28
N GLY A 243 -43.77 13.88 -20.34
CA GLY A 243 -42.77 13.35 -19.40
C GLY A 243 -41.34 13.31 -19.91
N VAL A 244 -41.02 13.92 -21.06
CA VAL A 244 -39.64 14.00 -21.53
C VAL A 244 -38.84 14.89 -20.57
N ARG A 245 -37.68 14.39 -20.15
CA ARG A 245 -36.70 15.08 -19.32
C ARG A 245 -35.32 15.03 -19.95
N SER A 246 -34.44 15.90 -19.47
CA SER A 246 -33.06 16.00 -19.94
C SER A 246 -32.05 15.92 -18.81
N SER A 247 -30.79 15.79 -19.20
CA SER A 247 -29.64 15.98 -18.31
C SER A 247 -28.83 17.21 -18.70
N LEU A 248 -28.21 17.84 -17.70
CA LEU A 248 -27.29 18.95 -17.82
C LEU A 248 -25.97 18.57 -17.17
N GLN A 249 -24.84 18.82 -17.85
CA GLN A 249 -23.51 18.65 -17.26
C GLN A 249 -22.82 20.01 -17.20
N VAL A 250 -22.33 20.35 -16.01
CA VAL A 250 -21.67 21.63 -15.71
C VAL A 250 -20.32 21.34 -15.08
N ARG A 251 -19.29 22.09 -15.46
CA ARG A 251 -18.01 22.12 -14.76
C ARG A 251 -17.81 23.49 -14.11
N VAL A 252 -17.41 23.54 -12.85
CA VAL A 252 -17.16 24.78 -12.12
C VAL A 252 -15.68 24.91 -11.78
N ILE A 253 -15.09 26.05 -12.12
CA ILE A 253 -13.67 26.37 -11.89
C ILE A 253 -13.53 27.70 -11.13
N ASP A 254 -12.46 27.82 -10.36
CA ASP A 254 -12.06 29.10 -9.75
C ASP A 254 -11.42 30.00 -10.81
N GLY A 255 -11.88 31.24 -10.94
CA GLY A 255 -11.34 32.20 -11.90
C GLY A 255 -9.95 32.72 -11.60
N GLY A 256 -9.47 32.60 -10.36
CA GLY A 256 -8.11 32.98 -9.99
C GLY A 256 -7.08 31.90 -10.28
N THR A 257 -7.39 30.66 -9.88
CA THR A 257 -6.44 29.53 -9.96
C THR A 257 -6.65 28.66 -11.20
N MET A 258 -7.80 28.80 -11.88
CA MET A 258 -8.24 27.91 -12.97
C MET A 258 -8.39 26.44 -12.55
N GLN A 259 -8.40 26.16 -11.25
CA GLN A 259 -8.59 24.81 -10.73
C GLN A 259 -10.08 24.44 -10.62
N PRO A 260 -10.43 23.16 -10.81
CA PRO A 260 -11.79 22.70 -10.58
C PRO A 260 -12.19 22.85 -9.11
N LEU A 261 -13.45 23.22 -8.86
CA LEU A 261 -14.00 23.37 -7.52
C LEU A 261 -14.90 22.20 -7.15
N LYS A 262 -14.53 21.46 -6.10
CA LYS A 262 -15.32 20.36 -5.52
C LYS A 262 -16.40 20.89 -4.57
N ASN A 263 -17.50 20.14 -4.42
CA ASN A 263 -18.63 20.42 -3.53
C ASN A 263 -19.32 21.79 -3.80
N VAL A 264 -19.27 22.30 -5.03
CA VAL A 264 -20.04 23.48 -5.44
C VAL A 264 -21.49 23.05 -5.63
N LYS A 265 -22.43 23.73 -4.96
CA LYS A 265 -23.86 23.49 -5.17
C LYS A 265 -24.27 24.11 -6.50
N VAL A 266 -24.74 23.27 -7.41
CA VAL A 266 -25.28 23.69 -8.71
C VAL A 266 -26.74 23.31 -8.76
N SER A 267 -27.59 24.28 -9.08
CA SER A 267 -29.03 24.09 -9.14
C SER A 267 -29.62 24.63 -10.45
N ALA A 268 -30.53 23.87 -11.03
CA ALA A 268 -31.28 24.23 -12.22
C ALA A 268 -32.74 23.84 -12.03
N ALA A 269 -33.63 24.84 -12.00
CA ALA A 269 -35.04 24.66 -11.64
C ALA A 269 -35.22 24.04 -10.23
N ARG A 270 -35.71 22.79 -10.14
CA ARG A 270 -35.93 22.07 -8.87
C ARG A 270 -34.90 20.96 -8.61
N VAL A 271 -33.89 20.84 -9.47
CA VAL A 271 -32.86 19.82 -9.37
C VAL A 271 -31.56 20.49 -8.94
N SER A 272 -30.87 19.90 -7.97
CA SER A 272 -29.57 20.34 -7.50
C SER A 272 -28.61 19.17 -7.34
N GLY A 273 -27.33 19.44 -7.44
CA GLY A 273 -26.24 18.51 -7.18
C GLY A 273 -25.00 19.25 -6.70
N GLN A 274 -23.98 18.50 -6.30
CA GLN A 274 -22.68 19.03 -5.93
C GLN A 274 -21.64 18.59 -6.95
N THR A 275 -20.64 19.43 -7.19
CA THR A 275 -19.51 19.08 -8.06
C THR A 275 -18.56 18.06 -7.42
N ASP A 276 -18.01 17.17 -8.23
CA ASP A 276 -16.97 16.21 -7.84
C ASP A 276 -15.55 16.84 -7.81
N SER A 277 -14.52 16.00 -7.67
CA SER A 277 -13.10 16.43 -7.68
C SER A 277 -12.66 17.08 -8.99
N ASP A 278 -13.32 16.78 -10.11
CA ASP A 278 -13.05 17.38 -11.42
C ASP A 278 -13.85 18.67 -11.63
N GLY A 279 -14.59 19.10 -10.60
CA GLY A 279 -15.48 20.24 -10.62
C GLY A 279 -16.75 19.99 -11.43
N GLN A 280 -17.08 18.73 -11.72
CA GLN A 280 -18.20 18.37 -12.59
C GLN A 280 -19.44 17.96 -11.81
N VAL A 281 -20.60 18.31 -12.34
CA VAL A 281 -21.90 17.84 -11.82
C VAL A 281 -22.84 17.54 -12.96
N LYS A 282 -23.55 16.42 -12.84
CA LYS A 282 -24.62 16.02 -13.76
C LYS A 282 -25.97 16.14 -13.08
N LEU A 283 -26.80 17.07 -13.56
CA LEU A 283 -28.18 17.23 -13.11
C LEU A 283 -29.10 16.48 -14.06
N GLU A 284 -29.87 15.52 -13.53
CA GLU A 284 -30.80 14.70 -14.32
C GLU A 284 -32.26 15.13 -14.10
N ASN A 285 -33.17 14.59 -14.92
CA ASN A 285 -34.61 14.85 -14.79
C ASN A 285 -35.02 16.33 -14.94
N LEU A 286 -34.26 17.12 -15.70
CA LEU A 286 -34.55 18.52 -15.94
C LEU A 286 -35.68 18.72 -16.95
N ARG A 287 -36.51 19.73 -16.72
CA ARG A 287 -37.51 20.19 -17.68
C ARG A 287 -36.83 20.91 -18.85
N LEU A 288 -37.35 20.70 -20.05
CA LEU A 288 -36.87 21.35 -21.26
C LEU A 288 -37.25 22.83 -21.26
N GLY A 289 -36.40 23.68 -21.82
CA GLY A 289 -36.62 25.12 -22.00
C GLY A 289 -35.68 26.01 -21.18
N ARG A 290 -36.00 27.30 -21.13
CA ARG A 290 -35.21 28.31 -20.41
C ARG A 290 -35.27 28.06 -18.91
N THR A 291 -34.12 27.86 -18.29
CA THR A 291 -33.98 27.53 -16.87
C THR A 291 -32.90 28.42 -16.25
N LYS A 292 -33.12 28.87 -15.01
CA LYS A 292 -32.12 29.58 -14.22
C LYS A 292 -31.15 28.56 -13.62
N LEU A 293 -29.88 28.68 -13.97
CA LEU A 293 -28.76 27.99 -13.36
C LEU A 293 -28.22 28.87 -12.23
N LEU A 294 -28.12 28.32 -11.03
CA LEU A 294 -27.58 28.97 -9.84
C LEU A 294 -26.42 28.11 -9.32
N ILE A 295 -25.26 28.73 -9.20
CA ILE A 295 -24.01 28.12 -8.74
C ILE A 295 -23.59 28.82 -7.45
N GLU A 296 -23.45 28.07 -6.37
CA GLU A 296 -23.17 28.59 -5.02
C GLU A 296 -22.08 27.75 -4.34
N LYS A 297 -21.06 28.42 -3.83
CA LYS A 297 -20.08 27.84 -2.89
C LYS A 297 -19.70 28.92 -1.89
N ARG A 298 -19.60 28.54 -0.62
CA ARG A 298 -19.16 29.46 0.45
C ARG A 298 -17.77 30.02 0.09
N ALA A 299 -17.53 31.30 0.41
CA ALA A 299 -16.31 32.03 0.06
C ALA A 299 -16.08 32.32 -1.44
N PHE A 300 -17.05 32.01 -2.32
CA PHE A 300 -17.04 32.34 -3.74
C PHE A 300 -18.26 33.18 -4.14
N SER A 301 -18.15 33.93 -5.23
CA SER A 301 -19.27 34.68 -5.78
C SER A 301 -20.35 33.74 -6.31
N SER A 302 -21.61 34.03 -5.97
CA SER A 302 -22.76 33.33 -6.56
C SER A 302 -22.90 33.73 -8.03
N SER A 303 -23.16 32.73 -8.90
CA SER A 303 -23.35 32.95 -10.32
C SER A 303 -24.75 32.50 -10.74
N GLU A 304 -25.48 33.41 -11.39
CA GLU A 304 -26.83 33.19 -11.89
C GLU A 304 -26.90 33.43 -13.40
N GLN A 305 -27.24 32.38 -14.17
CA GLN A 305 -27.35 32.49 -15.62
C GLN A 305 -28.59 31.77 -16.14
N PHE A 306 -29.26 32.36 -17.13
CA PHE A 306 -30.30 31.65 -17.86
C PHE A 306 -29.69 30.78 -18.96
N ILE A 307 -29.96 29.48 -18.89
CA ILE A 307 -29.57 28.48 -19.90
C ILE A 307 -30.80 27.90 -20.59
N ILE A 308 -30.62 27.30 -21.77
CA ILE A 308 -31.68 26.56 -22.45
C ILE A 308 -31.36 25.08 -22.35
N VAL A 309 -32.22 24.33 -21.64
CA VAL A 309 -32.14 22.88 -21.56
C VAL A 309 -32.84 22.30 -22.80
N GLY A 310 -32.06 21.87 -23.77
CA GLY A 310 -32.53 21.13 -24.95
C GLY A 310 -32.79 19.67 -24.62
N TRP A 311 -33.23 18.89 -25.62
CA TRP A 311 -33.50 17.46 -25.45
C TRP A 311 -32.20 16.64 -25.43
N GLY A 312 -32.12 15.63 -24.54
CA GLY A 312 -30.96 14.75 -24.40
C GLY A 312 -29.93 15.25 -23.37
N SER A 313 -28.64 15.09 -23.69
CA SER A 313 -27.54 15.58 -22.85
C SER A 313 -27.13 17.00 -23.24
N ASN A 314 -27.02 17.88 -22.26
CA ASN A 314 -26.65 19.28 -22.46
C ASN A 314 -25.33 19.59 -21.74
N PRO A 315 -24.16 19.41 -22.37
CA PRO A 315 -22.89 19.86 -21.82
C PRO A 315 -22.74 21.36 -22.05
N ILE A 316 -22.80 22.16 -20.98
CA ILE A 316 -22.77 23.64 -21.10
C ILE A 316 -21.38 24.26 -20.89
N GLY A 317 -20.36 23.44 -20.66
CA GLY A 317 -18.97 23.88 -20.51
C GLY A 317 -18.61 24.35 -19.10
N ASP A 318 -17.55 25.16 -19.03
CA ASP A 318 -16.94 25.60 -17.79
C ASP A 318 -17.57 26.92 -17.30
N PHE A 319 -17.88 26.96 -16.01
CA PHE A 319 -18.38 28.13 -15.29
C PHE A 319 -17.33 28.61 -14.31
N THR A 320 -16.93 29.86 -14.46
CA THR A 320 -15.94 30.48 -13.60
C THR A 320 -16.64 31.26 -12.47
N VAL A 321 -16.23 31.01 -11.23
CA VAL A 321 -16.61 31.81 -10.06
C VAL A 321 -15.39 32.49 -9.46
N SER A 322 -15.56 33.67 -8.89
CA SER A 322 -14.46 34.43 -8.28
C SER A 322 -14.43 34.20 -6.78
N ALA A 323 -13.24 33.98 -6.22
CA ALA A 323 -13.06 33.95 -4.77
C ALA A 323 -13.44 35.32 -4.16
N VAL A 324 -14.26 35.30 -3.10
CA VAL A 324 -14.62 36.48 -2.29
C VAL A 324 -14.14 36.37 -0.85
N GLY A 325 -13.74 35.18 -0.41
CA GLY A 325 -13.18 34.95 0.92
C GLY A 325 -11.67 35.17 1.01
N SER A 326 -11.13 34.84 2.19
CA SER A 326 -9.71 34.83 2.51
C SER A 326 -8.99 33.70 1.78
N GLN A 327 -7.87 34.00 1.11
CA GLN A 327 -7.03 32.98 0.46
C GLN A 327 -5.81 32.63 1.29
N TYR A 328 -5.52 31.33 1.38
CA TYR A 328 -4.34 30.77 2.05
C TYR A 328 -3.56 29.92 1.05
N THR A 329 -2.25 30.13 0.99
CA THR A 329 -1.38 29.45 0.02
C THR A 329 -0.51 28.42 0.71
N PHE A 330 -0.49 27.20 0.18
CA PHE A 330 0.40 26.13 0.62
C PHE A 330 1.27 25.65 -0.55
N TYR A 331 2.51 25.31 -0.26
CA TYR A 331 3.39 24.57 -1.15
C TYR A 331 3.67 23.21 -0.55
N VAL A 332 3.08 22.17 -1.14
CA VAL A 332 3.22 20.79 -0.69
C VAL A 332 4.32 20.08 -1.46
N LYS A 333 5.23 19.46 -0.71
CA LYS A 333 6.38 18.74 -1.26
C LYS A 333 6.53 17.39 -0.59
N ASP A 334 7.15 16.46 -1.30
CA ASP A 334 7.57 15.18 -0.74
C ASP A 334 8.73 15.38 0.24
N TYR A 335 8.63 14.77 1.44
CA TYR A 335 9.57 15.00 2.54
C TYR A 335 11.05 14.67 2.23
N LEU A 336 11.33 13.72 1.33
CA LEU A 336 12.70 13.31 1.02
C LEU A 336 13.18 13.85 -0.32
N SER A 337 12.35 13.74 -1.36
CA SER A 337 12.76 14.15 -2.71
C SER A 337 12.67 15.65 -2.93
N ASP A 338 12.01 16.40 -2.03
CA ASP A 338 11.70 17.83 -2.14
C ASP A 338 10.92 18.20 -3.42
N LYS A 339 10.40 17.20 -4.14
CA LYS A 339 9.59 17.40 -5.34
C LYS A 339 8.18 17.87 -4.97
N PRO A 340 7.58 18.75 -5.78
CA PRO A 340 6.19 19.15 -5.60
C PRO A 340 5.24 17.94 -5.72
N LEU A 341 4.17 17.95 -4.94
CA LEU A 341 3.13 16.93 -4.99
C LEU A 341 1.85 17.47 -5.60
N GLU A 342 1.40 16.85 -6.69
CA GLU A 342 0.13 17.19 -7.34
C GLU A 342 -1.05 16.53 -6.61
N ASN A 343 -2.25 17.10 -6.78
CA ASN A 343 -3.51 16.53 -6.29
C ASN A 343 -3.60 16.31 -4.77
N VAL A 344 -2.74 16.95 -3.97
CA VAL A 344 -2.91 17.01 -2.51
C VAL A 344 -4.15 17.84 -2.19
N GLU A 345 -5.11 17.27 -1.47
CA GLU A 345 -6.36 17.93 -1.09
C GLU A 345 -6.16 18.65 0.25
N ALA A 346 -6.38 19.96 0.28
CA ALA A 346 -6.46 20.75 1.50
C ALA A 346 -7.93 20.98 1.87
N THR A 347 -8.29 20.67 3.11
CA THR A 347 -9.66 20.84 3.63
C THR A 347 -9.67 21.60 4.95
N SER A 348 -10.65 22.50 5.11
CA SER A 348 -10.94 23.20 6.37
C SER A 348 -12.41 23.60 6.40
N GLY A 349 -13.22 22.93 7.23
CA GLY A 349 -14.67 23.09 7.22
C GLY A 349 -15.26 22.77 5.84
N ASP A 350 -16.04 23.69 5.28
CA ASP A 350 -16.61 23.57 3.92
C ASP A 350 -15.61 23.91 2.79
N GLY A 351 -14.46 24.49 3.16
CA GLY A 351 -13.42 24.89 2.21
C GLY A 351 -12.59 23.70 1.74
N ASN A 352 -12.35 23.63 0.43
CA ASN A 352 -11.49 22.64 -0.19
C ASN A 352 -10.74 23.24 -1.40
N ALA A 353 -9.51 22.75 -1.62
CA ALA A 353 -8.67 23.04 -2.78
C ALA A 353 -7.70 21.88 -3.03
N SER A 354 -7.12 21.80 -4.23
CA SER A 354 -6.16 20.75 -4.60
C SER A 354 -4.86 21.34 -5.14
N ALA A 355 -3.76 20.63 -4.94
CA ALA A 355 -2.45 21.07 -5.43
C ALA A 355 -2.33 20.95 -6.95
N ASP A 356 -1.74 21.97 -7.58
CA ASP A 356 -1.34 21.92 -8.99
C ASP A 356 -0.03 21.15 -9.22
N ASN A 357 0.50 21.23 -10.44
CA ASN A 357 1.75 20.60 -10.85
C ASN A 357 3.01 21.18 -10.18
N GLU A 358 2.91 22.37 -9.58
CA GLU A 358 3.96 23.00 -8.78
C GLU A 358 3.79 22.69 -7.29
N GLY A 359 2.81 21.85 -6.93
CA GLY A 359 2.48 21.54 -5.55
C GLY A 359 1.85 22.73 -4.83
N LYS A 360 1.31 23.71 -5.56
CA LYS A 360 0.70 24.90 -4.98
C LYS A 360 -0.79 24.69 -4.77
N ILE A 361 -1.25 25.01 -3.56
CA ILE A 361 -2.65 25.01 -3.17
C ILE A 361 -3.05 26.43 -2.82
N VAL A 362 -4.19 26.89 -3.35
CA VAL A 362 -4.80 28.15 -2.93
C VAL A 362 -6.18 27.85 -2.35
N LEU A 363 -6.25 27.78 -1.02
CA LEU A 363 -7.47 27.48 -0.28
C LEU A 363 -8.22 28.77 0.02
N THR A 364 -9.47 28.88 -0.43
CA THR A 364 -10.34 30.04 -0.16
C THR A 364 -11.32 29.68 0.96
N LEU A 365 -11.29 30.45 2.06
CA LEU A 365 -12.14 30.29 3.23
C LEU A 365 -12.95 31.55 3.52
N ASP A 366 -14.16 31.38 4.04
CA ASP A 366 -14.99 32.48 4.48
C ASP A 366 -14.71 32.77 5.96
N THR A 367 -13.86 33.77 6.21
CA THR A 367 -13.39 34.15 7.55
C THR A 367 -13.83 35.56 7.93
N GLY A 368 -14.82 36.13 7.22
CA GLY A 368 -15.19 37.54 7.35
C GLY A 368 -15.80 37.93 8.71
N GLU A 369 -16.32 36.95 9.44
CA GLU A 369 -16.94 37.13 10.77
C GLU A 369 -16.03 36.69 11.92
N GLU A 370 -14.89 36.08 11.62
CA GLU A 370 -13.95 35.56 12.60
C GLU A 370 -12.96 36.64 13.07
N ALA A 371 -12.47 36.52 14.30
CA ALA A 371 -11.42 37.40 14.81
C ALA A 371 -10.07 37.12 14.12
N ASP A 372 -9.22 38.15 14.01
CA ASP A 372 -7.92 38.06 13.32
C ASP A 372 -6.98 36.99 13.93
N ASP A 373 -7.16 36.69 15.21
CA ASP A 373 -6.41 35.70 16.00
C ASP A 373 -7.12 34.34 16.11
N ALA A 374 -8.29 34.17 15.50
CA ALA A 374 -8.98 32.89 15.46
C ALA A 374 -8.12 31.84 14.72
N GLU A 375 -8.02 30.64 15.30
CA GLU A 375 -7.23 29.53 14.76
C GLU A 375 -8.03 28.77 13.69
N ILE A 376 -7.38 28.49 12.58
CA ILE A 376 -7.85 27.69 11.46
C ILE A 376 -6.97 26.44 11.41
N SER A 377 -7.60 25.28 11.31
CA SER A 377 -6.93 23.99 11.11
C SER A 377 -7.16 23.53 9.67
N VAL A 378 -6.09 23.41 8.90
CA VAL A 378 -6.13 22.92 7.52
C VAL A 378 -5.51 21.55 7.45
N ASP A 379 -6.28 20.56 7.03
CA ASP A 379 -5.80 19.20 6.81
C ASP A 379 -5.40 19.03 5.35
N LEU A 380 -4.16 18.60 5.11
CA LEU A 380 -3.62 18.29 3.79
C LEU A 380 -3.50 16.78 3.65
N SER A 381 -4.17 16.20 2.65
CA SER A 381 -4.25 14.75 2.45
C SER A 381 -3.91 14.36 1.02
N ALA A 382 -3.21 13.25 0.86
CA ALA A 382 -2.87 12.67 -0.44
C ALA A 382 -2.77 11.16 -0.33
N LYS A 383 -2.98 10.46 -1.45
CA LYS A 383 -2.88 9.00 -1.49
C LYS A 383 -1.47 8.55 -1.08
N ASP A 384 -1.39 7.56 -0.18
CA ASP A 384 -0.15 6.98 0.35
C ASP A 384 0.70 7.93 1.23
N TYR A 385 0.20 9.12 1.55
CA TYR A 385 0.80 10.08 2.48
C TYR A 385 -0.08 10.26 3.71
N ARG A 386 0.55 10.47 4.86
CA ARG A 386 -0.10 10.85 6.11
C ARG A 386 -0.75 12.21 5.93
N THR A 387 -1.91 12.41 6.54
CA THR A 387 -2.52 13.74 6.64
C THR A 387 -1.63 14.66 7.48
N GLU A 388 -1.27 15.81 6.93
CA GLU A 388 -0.56 16.88 7.64
C GLU A 388 -1.56 17.97 8.03
N THR A 389 -1.61 18.32 9.31
CA THR A 389 -2.49 19.40 9.80
C THR A 389 -1.67 20.66 10.04
N VAL A 390 -2.03 21.75 9.37
CA VAL A 390 -1.41 23.07 9.55
C VAL A 390 -2.37 23.97 10.32
N LYS A 391 -1.90 24.48 11.46
CA LYS A 391 -2.61 25.46 12.29
C LYS A 391 -2.12 26.86 11.94
N LEU A 392 -3.05 27.75 11.62
CA LEU A 392 -2.76 29.14 11.24
C LEU A 392 -3.83 30.09 11.79
N THR A 393 -3.52 31.37 11.93
CA THR A 393 -4.52 32.38 12.32
C THR A 393 -5.21 32.97 11.11
N VAL A 394 -6.43 33.52 11.28
CA VAL A 394 -7.16 34.20 10.20
C VAL A 394 -6.29 35.26 9.50
N SER A 395 -5.50 36.01 10.27
CA SER A 395 -4.58 37.05 9.79
C SER A 395 -3.33 36.54 9.06
N ASN A 396 -2.89 35.29 9.27
CA ASN A 396 -1.68 34.77 8.65
C ASN A 396 -1.95 34.37 7.20
N LYS A 397 -1.54 35.24 6.26
CA LYS A 397 -1.62 35.02 4.81
C LYS A 397 -0.29 34.61 4.18
N GLU A 398 0.75 34.38 4.98
CA GLU A 398 2.04 33.95 4.45
C GLU A 398 1.93 32.55 3.86
N ALA A 399 2.60 32.32 2.73
CA ALA A 399 2.60 31.02 2.10
C ALA A 399 3.31 29.99 2.99
N GLN A 400 2.64 28.86 3.25
CA GLN A 400 3.16 27.80 4.11
C GLN A 400 3.80 26.69 3.26
N SER A 401 5.00 26.24 3.62
CA SER A 401 5.60 25.06 3.00
C SER A 401 5.30 23.83 3.87
N VAL A 402 4.77 22.76 3.27
CA VAL A 402 4.38 21.53 3.97
C VAL A 402 5.09 20.35 3.33
N ASN A 403 5.82 19.61 4.15
CA ASN A 403 6.49 18.38 3.72
C ASN A 403 5.60 17.18 4.06
N MET A 404 5.07 16.52 3.04
CA MET A 404 4.23 15.34 3.17
C MET A 404 5.10 14.10 3.37
N VAL A 405 4.70 13.27 4.33
CA VAL A 405 5.40 12.04 4.72
C VAL A 405 4.51 10.83 4.38
N PRO A 406 5.05 9.69 3.93
CA PRO A 406 4.27 8.47 3.73
C PRO A 406 3.45 8.10 4.97
N ASP A 407 2.20 7.65 4.74
CA ASP A 407 1.30 7.29 5.84
C ASP A 407 1.79 6.05 6.60
N ARG A 408 2.29 5.09 5.83
CA ARG A 408 2.76 3.81 6.36
C ARG A 408 3.97 3.99 7.26
N LYS A 409 3.83 3.55 8.51
CA LYS A 409 4.90 3.54 9.50
C LYS A 409 5.92 2.44 9.20
N HIS A 410 7.19 2.74 9.46
CA HIS A 410 8.27 1.78 9.52
C HIS A 410 8.21 1.01 10.84
N VAL A 411 8.38 -0.32 10.80
CA VAL A 411 8.41 -1.20 11.98
C VAL A 411 9.82 -1.74 12.18
N PHE A 412 10.31 -1.76 13.43
CA PHE A 412 11.66 -2.18 13.78
C PHE A 412 11.75 -2.70 15.21
N VAL A 413 12.84 -3.42 15.52
CA VAL A 413 13.17 -3.85 16.88
C VAL A 413 14.24 -2.93 17.46
N SER A 414 14.12 -2.57 18.74
CA SER A 414 15.14 -1.82 19.46
C SER A 414 15.35 -2.39 20.87
N LYS A 415 16.62 -2.62 21.21
CA LYS A 415 17.10 -3.07 22.53
C LYS A 415 17.54 -1.91 23.44
N ARG A 416 17.18 -0.67 23.09
CA ARG A 416 17.54 0.53 23.87
C ARG A 416 17.01 0.53 25.31
N SER A 417 15.96 -0.24 25.59
CA SER A 417 15.41 -0.43 26.95
C SER A 417 16.09 -1.57 27.73
N GLY A 418 17.05 -2.27 27.14
CA GLY A 418 17.59 -3.54 27.63
C GLY A 418 16.78 -4.77 27.20
N LYS A 419 15.58 -4.59 26.62
CA LYS A 419 14.71 -5.66 26.11
C LYS A 419 14.43 -5.44 24.63
N TYR A 420 14.13 -6.51 23.89
CA TYR A 420 13.81 -6.42 22.46
C TYR A 420 12.37 -5.94 22.23
N ASP A 421 12.18 -4.64 22.32
CA ASP A 421 10.90 -3.99 22.05
C ASP A 421 10.68 -3.82 20.54
N VAL A 422 9.44 -4.00 20.07
CA VAL A 422 9.05 -3.66 18.70
C VAL A 422 8.42 -2.27 18.70
N TYR A 423 8.90 -1.42 17.80
CA TYR A 423 8.46 -0.05 17.62
C TYR A 423 7.92 0.19 16.22
N THR A 424 7.07 1.20 16.08
CA THR A 424 6.74 1.80 14.80
C THR A 424 6.97 3.30 14.82
N ALA A 425 7.38 3.88 13.71
CA ALA A 425 7.56 5.33 13.55
C ALA A 425 7.28 5.74 12.10
N HIS A 426 6.90 6.99 11.87
CA HIS A 426 6.99 7.55 10.52
C HIS A 426 8.47 7.78 10.16
N ILE A 427 8.75 7.87 8.87
CA ILE A 427 10.12 8.03 8.37
C ILE A 427 10.77 9.37 8.72
N ASP A 428 9.99 10.34 9.20
CA ASP A 428 10.47 11.61 9.74
C ASP A 428 10.74 11.53 11.26
N GLY A 429 10.68 10.33 11.85
CA GLY A 429 10.92 10.07 13.26
C GLY A 429 9.72 10.41 14.17
N LYS A 430 8.64 10.98 13.64
CA LYS A 430 7.45 11.33 14.43
C LYS A 430 6.61 10.10 14.77
N ASN A 431 5.82 10.24 15.83
CA ASN A 431 4.87 9.24 16.35
C ASN A 431 5.51 7.87 16.60
N GLU A 432 6.78 7.86 17.02
CA GLU A 432 7.44 6.64 17.45
C GLU A 432 6.67 6.04 18.64
N THR A 433 6.20 4.81 18.48
CA THR A 433 5.35 4.13 19.45
C THR A 433 5.87 2.73 19.69
N LYS A 434 5.99 2.34 20.96
CA LYS A 434 6.25 0.94 21.32
C LYS A 434 4.96 0.15 21.11
N ILE A 435 4.95 -0.75 20.14
CA ILE A 435 3.76 -1.56 19.82
C ILE A 435 3.81 -2.95 20.46
N VAL A 436 5.01 -3.50 20.69
CA VAL A 436 5.17 -4.77 21.43
C VAL A 436 6.29 -4.64 22.45
N PRO A 437 6.00 -4.71 23.76
CA PRO A 437 7.04 -4.68 24.78
C PRO A 437 7.84 -5.98 24.79
N GLY A 438 9.16 -5.87 24.84
CA GLY A 438 10.05 -7.01 25.05
C GLY A 438 9.88 -7.60 26.46
N THR A 439 10.02 -8.90 26.60
CA THR A 439 9.93 -9.59 27.90
C THR A 439 11.29 -9.66 28.60
N GLY A 440 12.39 -9.57 27.84
CA GLY A 440 13.76 -9.80 28.31
C GLY A 440 14.15 -11.28 28.29
N LEU A 441 13.26 -12.14 27.80
CA LEU A 441 13.48 -13.59 27.63
C LEU A 441 13.75 -13.95 26.17
N GLU A 442 13.69 -12.96 25.28
CA GLU A 442 14.06 -13.12 23.88
C GLU A 442 15.56 -13.41 23.73
N ARG A 443 15.88 -14.39 22.90
CA ARG A 443 17.23 -14.62 22.36
C ARG A 443 17.60 -13.52 21.37
N ASP A 444 18.85 -13.49 20.92
CA ASP A 444 19.34 -12.57 19.90
C ASP A 444 18.96 -12.97 18.46
N ASP A 445 18.41 -14.17 18.25
CA ASP A 445 17.98 -14.68 16.94
C ASP A 445 16.57 -14.22 16.50
N ILE A 446 16.10 -13.08 17.02
CA ILE A 446 14.80 -12.50 16.68
C ILE A 446 14.73 -12.19 15.18
N THR A 447 13.57 -12.50 14.59
CA THR A 447 13.29 -12.22 13.19
C THR A 447 12.11 -11.25 13.10
N LEU A 448 12.24 -10.21 12.26
CA LEU A 448 11.16 -9.29 11.96
C LEU A 448 11.11 -9.06 10.44
N VAL A 449 9.99 -9.40 9.81
CA VAL A 449 9.79 -9.27 8.36
C VAL A 449 8.46 -8.57 8.08
N SER A 450 8.53 -7.31 7.68
CA SER A 450 7.37 -6.53 7.24
C SER A 450 6.72 -7.14 6.01
N HIS A 451 5.38 -7.11 5.93
CA HIS A 451 4.70 -7.33 4.66
C HIS A 451 5.09 -6.22 3.67
N GLN A 452 5.00 -6.43 2.35
CA GLN A 452 5.37 -5.37 1.39
C GLN A 452 4.26 -4.33 1.20
N GLN A 453 2.99 -4.68 1.48
CA GLN A 453 1.84 -3.81 1.19
C GLN A 453 0.91 -3.58 2.38
N ASP A 454 0.86 -4.51 3.32
CA ASP A 454 -0.11 -4.51 4.42
C ASP A 454 0.57 -3.98 5.69
N ASN A 455 -0.22 -3.41 6.60
CA ASN A 455 0.27 -2.90 7.88
C ASN A 455 0.47 -4.03 8.90
N ILE A 456 1.21 -5.07 8.51
CA ILE A 456 1.55 -6.20 9.36
C ILE A 456 3.02 -6.58 9.22
N ALA A 457 3.55 -7.26 10.23
CA ALA A 457 4.87 -7.87 10.20
C ALA A 457 4.85 -9.28 10.81
N ALA A 458 5.66 -10.18 10.26
CA ALA A 458 5.94 -11.47 10.88
C ALA A 458 7.07 -11.31 11.90
N PHE A 459 6.85 -11.79 13.12
CA PHE A 459 7.76 -11.63 14.25
C PHE A 459 8.04 -12.98 14.91
N VAL A 460 9.29 -13.42 14.93
CA VAL A 460 9.72 -14.66 15.59
C VAL A 460 10.55 -14.33 16.81
N ALA A 461 10.10 -14.78 17.99
CA ALA A 461 10.80 -14.54 19.25
C ALA A 461 10.54 -15.65 20.28
N SER A 462 11.48 -15.84 21.22
CA SER A 462 11.37 -16.78 22.35
C SER A 462 10.69 -16.17 23.60
N ARG A 463 9.82 -15.17 23.39
CA ARG A 463 9.34 -14.28 24.45
C ARG A 463 8.46 -14.93 25.51
N GLU A 464 7.83 -16.07 25.20
CA GLU A 464 6.93 -16.80 26.12
C GLU A 464 7.69 -17.69 27.13
N ASN A 465 9.01 -17.88 26.94
CA ASN A 465 9.82 -18.80 27.75
C ASN A 465 9.24 -20.23 27.85
N VAL A 466 8.53 -20.66 26.80
CA VAL A 466 7.98 -22.01 26.70
C VAL A 466 9.10 -22.96 26.33
N ARG A 467 9.17 -24.09 27.04
CA ARG A 467 10.12 -25.16 26.76
C ARG A 467 9.38 -26.44 26.40
N ASN A 468 9.97 -27.24 25.52
CA ASN A 468 9.44 -28.58 25.26
C ASN A 468 9.81 -29.58 26.37
N GLY A 469 9.36 -30.83 26.23
CA GLY A 469 9.63 -31.90 27.20
C GLY A 469 11.12 -32.23 27.40
N SER A 470 11.98 -31.82 26.47
CA SER A 470 13.45 -31.97 26.56
C SER A 470 14.14 -30.71 27.12
N GLY A 471 13.38 -29.68 27.48
CA GLY A 471 13.90 -28.43 28.07
C GLY A 471 14.38 -27.38 27.06
N TYR A 472 14.29 -27.62 25.76
CA TYR A 472 14.66 -26.63 24.74
C TYR A 472 13.67 -25.47 24.72
N LEU A 473 14.20 -24.25 24.69
CA LEU A 473 13.42 -23.02 24.56
C LEU A 473 12.84 -22.91 23.16
N LEU A 474 11.53 -22.65 23.06
CA LEU A 474 10.80 -22.55 21.80
C LEU A 474 10.72 -21.11 21.31
N SER A 475 10.76 -20.97 19.98
CA SER A 475 10.43 -19.73 19.26
C SER A 475 8.97 -19.76 18.85
N THR A 476 8.28 -18.64 19.04
CA THR A 476 6.90 -18.44 18.61
C THR A 476 6.89 -17.48 17.42
N LEU A 477 6.13 -17.81 16.38
CA LEU A 477 5.83 -16.94 15.26
C LEU A 477 4.53 -16.18 15.56
N TYR A 478 4.61 -14.87 15.45
CA TYR A 478 3.48 -13.95 15.54
C TYR A 478 3.30 -13.20 14.23
N VAL A 479 2.05 -12.80 13.97
CA VAL A 479 1.75 -11.66 13.11
C VAL A 479 1.44 -10.48 14.02
N VAL A 480 2.11 -9.36 13.75
CA VAL A 480 1.94 -8.10 14.46
C VAL A 480 1.20 -7.13 13.54
N ASP A 481 0.07 -6.58 13.97
CA ASP A 481 -0.50 -5.40 13.31
C ASP A 481 0.35 -4.17 13.66
N THR A 482 0.87 -3.47 12.65
CA THR A 482 1.80 -2.36 12.86
C THR A 482 1.10 -1.04 13.21
N LYS A 483 -0.25 -1.00 13.17
CA LYS A 483 -1.03 0.19 13.57
C LYS A 483 -1.22 0.25 15.07
N ASP A 484 -1.65 -0.86 15.69
CA ASP A 484 -2.03 -0.91 17.10
C ASP A 484 -1.18 -1.88 17.94
N GLY A 485 -0.36 -2.73 17.32
CA GLY A 485 0.48 -3.69 18.02
C GLY A 485 -0.24 -4.98 18.39
N GLU A 486 -1.44 -5.26 17.84
CA GLU A 486 -2.11 -6.53 18.07
C GLU A 486 -1.22 -7.69 17.65
N LEU A 487 -1.13 -8.70 18.52
CA LEU A 487 -0.31 -9.88 18.30
C LEU A 487 -1.17 -11.13 18.17
N VAL A 488 -1.05 -11.77 17.02
CA VAL A 488 -1.67 -13.07 16.78
C VAL A 488 -0.59 -14.14 16.73
N LYS A 489 -0.69 -15.10 17.64
CA LYS A 489 0.19 -16.28 17.67
C LYS A 489 -0.22 -17.23 16.54
N ILE A 490 0.74 -17.55 15.67
CA ILE A 490 0.53 -18.43 14.50
C ILE A 490 1.02 -19.83 14.77
N ASP A 491 2.28 -19.96 15.22
CA ASP A 491 2.93 -21.26 15.37
C ASP A 491 4.03 -21.20 16.45
N GLN A 492 4.46 -22.37 16.91
CA GLN A 492 5.52 -22.49 17.91
C GLN A 492 6.36 -23.75 17.66
N SER A 493 7.68 -23.61 17.68
CA SER A 493 8.62 -24.69 17.41
C SER A 493 9.97 -24.39 18.07
N GLU A 494 10.92 -25.35 18.08
CA GLU A 494 12.28 -25.06 18.59
C GLU A 494 12.96 -23.95 17.78
N GLN A 495 12.71 -23.94 16.47
CA GLN A 495 13.17 -22.91 15.56
C GLN A 495 12.13 -22.70 14.47
N ILE A 496 11.91 -21.43 14.13
CA ILE A 496 11.05 -21.01 13.03
C ILE A 496 11.87 -20.05 12.17
N GLN A 497 11.79 -20.24 10.86
CA GLN A 497 12.49 -19.43 9.89
C GLN A 497 11.52 -18.92 8.84
N ILE A 498 11.46 -17.60 8.68
CA ILE A 498 10.58 -16.97 7.69
C ILE A 498 11.26 -17.07 6.31
N VAL A 499 10.53 -17.61 5.34
CA VAL A 499 10.96 -17.64 3.93
C VAL A 499 10.54 -16.35 3.23
N GLY A 500 9.35 -15.83 3.52
CA GLY A 500 8.91 -14.52 3.06
C GLY A 500 7.39 -14.37 2.98
N TRP A 501 6.96 -13.25 2.42
CA TRP A 501 5.55 -12.94 2.16
C TRP A 501 5.24 -13.03 0.67
N SER A 502 4.11 -13.67 0.37
CA SER A 502 3.50 -13.67 -0.96
C SER A 502 2.73 -12.36 -1.19
N LYS A 503 2.46 -12.01 -2.45
CA LYS A 503 1.71 -10.79 -2.81
C LYS A 503 0.24 -10.86 -2.39
N VAL A 504 -0.28 -12.08 -2.29
CA VAL A 504 -1.67 -12.32 -1.88
C VAL A 504 -1.84 -12.42 -0.35
N GLY A 505 -0.75 -12.23 0.41
CA GLY A 505 -0.77 -12.21 1.87
C GLY A 505 -0.49 -13.56 2.54
N GLN A 506 0.09 -14.53 1.81
CA GLN A 506 0.52 -15.80 2.39
C GLN A 506 1.94 -15.66 2.97
N LEU A 507 2.11 -15.93 4.27
CA LEU A 507 3.41 -16.06 4.91
C LEU A 507 3.92 -17.48 4.74
N VAL A 508 5.09 -17.65 4.16
CA VAL A 508 5.75 -18.95 4.04
C VAL A 508 6.89 -19.02 5.04
N TYR A 509 6.95 -20.11 5.79
CA TYR A 509 7.96 -20.31 6.83
C TYR A 509 8.29 -21.79 7.00
N VAL A 510 9.47 -22.07 7.54
CA VAL A 510 9.88 -23.42 7.92
C VAL A 510 9.90 -23.49 9.43
N LYS A 511 9.29 -24.54 9.99
CA LYS A 511 9.44 -24.85 11.40
C LYS A 511 10.21 -26.15 11.59
N ILE A 512 11.04 -26.17 12.61
CA ILE A 512 11.89 -27.29 12.97
C ILE A 512 11.37 -27.88 14.28
N ALA A 513 10.79 -29.06 14.19
CA ALA A 513 10.18 -29.79 15.30
C ALA A 513 11.23 -30.27 16.30
N ALA A 514 10.78 -30.46 17.53
CA ALA A 514 11.60 -30.83 18.67
C ALA A 514 12.10 -32.27 18.65
N GLY A 515 13.33 -32.50 19.12
CA GLY A 515 13.80 -33.84 19.49
C GLY A 515 15.24 -34.19 19.09
N ALA A 516 15.68 -35.36 19.57
CA ALA A 516 16.99 -35.92 19.26
C ALA A 516 17.18 -36.06 17.75
N SER A 517 18.40 -35.76 17.28
CA SER A 517 18.95 -35.71 15.92
C SER A 517 18.80 -36.99 15.07
N GLY A 518 17.66 -37.67 15.15
CA GLY A 518 17.29 -38.85 14.40
C GLY A 518 16.59 -38.54 13.08
N SER A 519 16.44 -39.58 12.27
CA SER A 519 15.83 -39.59 10.94
C SER A 519 14.30 -39.38 10.96
N ASP A 520 13.80 -38.25 11.48
CA ASP A 520 12.36 -37.95 11.49
C ASP A 520 11.94 -37.24 10.18
N PRO A 521 11.09 -37.85 9.32
CA PRO A 521 10.67 -37.23 8.05
C PRO A 521 9.81 -35.98 8.22
N LYS A 522 9.43 -35.63 9.44
CA LYS A 522 8.64 -34.45 9.77
C LYS A 522 9.40 -33.46 10.65
N ARG A 523 10.72 -33.59 10.74
CA ARG A 523 11.55 -32.68 11.51
C ARG A 523 11.45 -31.26 10.96
N HIS A 524 11.66 -31.07 9.65
CA HIS A 524 11.44 -29.79 8.98
C HIS A 524 10.07 -29.82 8.31
N ARG A 525 9.25 -28.81 8.58
CA ARG A 525 7.93 -28.65 7.96
C ARG A 525 7.87 -27.28 7.30
N LEU A 526 7.67 -27.28 6.00
CA LEU A 526 7.42 -26.08 5.20
C LEU A 526 5.94 -25.75 5.33
N MET A 527 5.66 -24.60 5.91
CA MET A 527 4.33 -24.15 6.29
C MET A 527 3.95 -22.90 5.49
N SER A 528 2.65 -22.69 5.36
CA SER A 528 2.05 -21.47 4.83
C SER A 528 0.89 -21.02 5.71
N PHE A 529 0.71 -19.71 5.82
CA PHE A 529 -0.32 -19.06 6.62
C PHE A 529 -0.93 -17.88 5.86
N ASN A 530 -2.26 -17.77 5.86
CA ASN A 530 -2.99 -16.70 5.20
C ASN A 530 -3.27 -15.51 6.15
N ASN A 531 -2.81 -14.31 5.81
CA ASN A 531 -3.05 -13.11 6.65
C ASN A 531 -4.51 -12.60 6.63
N LYS A 532 -5.40 -13.16 5.80
CA LYS A 532 -6.83 -12.82 5.77
C LYS A 532 -7.70 -13.84 6.50
N ASP A 533 -7.18 -15.05 6.71
CA ASP A 533 -7.85 -16.12 7.45
C ASP A 533 -6.80 -16.81 8.33
N TYR A 534 -6.74 -16.41 9.60
CA TYR A 534 -5.73 -16.90 10.52
C TYR A 534 -5.87 -18.40 10.85
N THR A 535 -6.97 -19.04 10.42
CA THR A 535 -7.16 -20.47 10.56
C THR A 535 -6.62 -21.26 9.37
N ASP A 536 -6.35 -20.59 8.25
CA ASP A 536 -5.81 -21.18 7.02
C ASP A 536 -4.28 -21.35 7.13
N VAL A 537 -3.88 -22.34 7.92
CA VAL A 537 -2.49 -22.79 8.06
C VAL A 537 -2.33 -24.14 7.35
N LYS A 538 -1.39 -24.22 6.42
CA LYS A 538 -1.15 -25.42 5.60
C LYS A 538 0.30 -25.89 5.69
N GLU A 539 0.48 -27.21 5.72
CA GLU A 539 1.78 -27.82 5.46
C GLU A 539 1.92 -28.02 3.94
N LEU A 540 2.94 -27.40 3.35
CA LEU A 540 3.26 -27.53 1.92
C LEU A 540 4.13 -28.76 1.65
N ALA A 541 5.09 -29.02 2.55
CA ALA A 541 5.99 -30.16 2.47
C ALA A 541 6.57 -30.50 3.85
N SER A 542 7.03 -31.74 4.02
CA SER A 542 7.82 -32.18 5.16
C SER A 542 9.01 -33.02 4.73
N SER A 543 10.10 -32.90 5.48
CA SER A 543 11.32 -33.68 5.31
C SER A 543 12.10 -33.74 6.63
N ASN A 544 13.09 -34.62 6.74
CA ASN A 544 14.05 -34.54 7.84
C ASN A 544 14.88 -33.26 7.79
N SER A 545 15.22 -32.81 6.57
CA SER A 545 15.76 -31.49 6.32
C SER A 545 15.43 -31.04 4.89
N PHE A 546 15.42 -29.72 4.68
CA PHE A 546 15.44 -29.14 3.34
C PHE A 546 16.87 -28.67 3.07
N ASN A 547 17.43 -29.04 1.92
CA ASN A 547 18.70 -28.48 1.47
C ASN A 547 18.54 -26.97 1.21
N ASP A 548 17.41 -26.57 0.63
CA ASP A 548 17.11 -25.17 0.36
C ASP A 548 15.59 -24.91 0.26
N VAL A 549 15.16 -23.71 0.64
CA VAL A 549 13.80 -23.19 0.45
C VAL A 549 13.86 -21.69 0.19
N MET A 550 13.15 -21.23 -0.82
CA MET A 550 13.01 -19.80 -1.10
C MET A 550 11.68 -19.45 -1.74
N MET A 551 11.31 -18.17 -1.63
CA MET A 551 10.16 -17.62 -2.34
C MET A 551 10.61 -16.74 -3.49
N VAL A 552 10.04 -16.98 -4.67
CA VAL A 552 10.42 -16.31 -5.91
C VAL A 552 9.19 -16.13 -6.79
N ALA A 553 8.91 -14.89 -7.21
CA ALA A 553 7.79 -14.54 -8.08
C ALA A 553 6.45 -15.13 -7.61
N ASP A 554 6.15 -14.98 -6.31
CA ASP A 554 4.94 -15.50 -5.66
C ASP A 554 4.81 -17.03 -5.71
N LYS A 555 5.92 -17.76 -5.88
CA LYS A 555 5.99 -19.22 -5.80
C LYS A 555 6.97 -19.65 -4.73
N VAL A 556 6.77 -20.84 -4.19
CA VAL A 556 7.66 -21.46 -3.20
C VAL A 556 8.48 -22.54 -3.88
N TYR A 557 9.80 -22.39 -3.86
CA TYR A 557 10.76 -23.36 -4.35
C TYR A 557 11.39 -24.07 -3.16
N TYR A 558 11.46 -25.40 -3.19
CA TYR A 558 12.04 -26.17 -2.10
C TYR A 558 12.71 -27.46 -2.59
N ALA A 559 13.77 -27.85 -1.88
CA ALA A 559 14.57 -29.03 -2.16
C ALA A 559 14.70 -29.91 -0.91
N PRO A 560 13.88 -30.97 -0.74
CA PRO A 560 14.02 -31.94 0.34
C PRO A 560 15.36 -32.68 0.25
N SER A 561 16.00 -32.88 1.40
CA SER A 561 17.22 -33.67 1.54
C SER A 561 16.91 -35.15 1.73
N ASN A 562 17.75 -36.05 1.21
CA ASN A 562 17.74 -37.46 1.61
C ASN A 562 18.65 -37.75 2.82
N ILE A 563 19.31 -36.72 3.37
CA ILE A 563 20.26 -36.90 4.46
C ILE A 563 19.54 -37.51 5.68
N PHE A 564 20.04 -38.66 6.11
CA PHE A 564 19.48 -39.52 7.16
C PHE A 564 18.15 -40.21 6.82
N GLN A 565 17.68 -40.19 5.56
CA GLN A 565 16.45 -40.87 5.15
C GLN A 565 16.58 -41.61 3.82
N GLU A 566 16.44 -42.93 3.88
CA GLU A 566 16.31 -43.74 2.67
C GLU A 566 14.90 -43.58 2.07
N ASN A 567 14.82 -43.46 0.74
CA ASN A 567 13.57 -43.37 -0.04
C ASN A 567 12.76 -42.07 0.12
N THR A 568 13.35 -40.97 0.59
CA THR A 568 12.72 -39.65 0.48
C THR A 568 12.76 -39.17 -0.97
N ALA A 569 11.64 -38.62 -1.45
CA ALA A 569 11.56 -38.05 -2.79
C ALA A 569 12.47 -36.81 -2.88
N THR A 570 13.63 -36.95 -3.52
CA THR A 570 14.56 -35.85 -3.76
C THR A 570 14.22 -35.14 -5.07
N GLY A 571 14.45 -33.83 -5.12
CA GLY A 571 14.09 -33.03 -6.28
C GLY A 571 14.11 -31.54 -5.96
N LEU A 572 13.93 -30.73 -7.00
CA LEU A 572 13.48 -29.35 -6.86
C LEU A 572 12.01 -29.27 -7.21
N TYR A 573 11.22 -28.76 -6.27
CA TYR A 573 9.79 -28.58 -6.42
C TYR A 573 9.44 -27.10 -6.41
N VAL A 574 8.38 -26.75 -7.14
CA VAL A 574 7.75 -25.43 -7.08
C VAL A 574 6.26 -25.60 -6.83
N ALA A 575 5.70 -24.79 -5.94
CA ALA A 575 4.26 -24.73 -5.69
C ALA A 575 3.80 -23.26 -5.53
N ASP A 576 2.49 -23.05 -5.60
CA ASP A 576 1.90 -21.83 -5.07
C ASP A 576 2.07 -21.76 -3.54
N PRO A 577 2.03 -20.56 -2.94
CA PRO A 577 2.14 -20.39 -1.50
C PRO A 577 1.05 -21.12 -0.73
N ASP A 578 -0.10 -21.43 -1.35
CA ASP A 578 -1.18 -22.22 -0.75
C ASP A 578 -1.05 -23.74 -0.97
N GLY A 579 0.03 -24.18 -1.63
CA GLY A 579 0.31 -25.57 -1.98
C GLY A 579 -0.29 -26.04 -3.32
N ALA A 580 -1.04 -25.18 -4.02
CA ALA A 580 -1.57 -25.51 -5.33
C ALA A 580 -0.46 -25.57 -6.40
N ASN A 581 -0.81 -26.12 -7.58
CA ASN A 581 0.04 -26.15 -8.77
C ASN A 581 1.46 -26.67 -8.54
N LEU A 582 1.61 -27.68 -7.67
CA LEU A 582 2.88 -28.37 -7.42
C LEU A 582 3.46 -28.94 -8.72
N LYS A 583 4.72 -28.64 -8.99
CA LYS A 583 5.49 -29.14 -10.14
C LYS A 583 6.89 -29.54 -9.70
N THR A 584 7.42 -30.59 -10.32
CA THR A 584 8.83 -30.97 -10.22
C THR A 584 9.62 -30.27 -11.32
N ILE A 585 10.62 -29.48 -10.94
CA ILE A 585 11.52 -28.77 -11.86
C ILE A 585 12.74 -29.63 -12.21
N LEU A 586 13.24 -30.40 -11.24
CA LEU A 586 14.35 -31.32 -11.40
C LEU A 586 14.10 -32.57 -10.54
N ASP A 587 14.17 -33.75 -11.16
CA ASP A 587 14.07 -35.06 -10.49
C ASP A 587 15.46 -35.58 -10.07
N LYS A 588 16.19 -34.73 -9.34
CA LYS A 588 17.52 -35.00 -8.79
C LYS A 588 17.67 -34.27 -7.46
N GLU A 589 18.47 -34.83 -6.57
CA GLU A 589 18.82 -34.13 -5.33
C GLU A 589 19.50 -32.79 -5.63
N VAL A 590 18.88 -31.73 -5.15
CA VAL A 590 19.38 -30.36 -5.22
C VAL A 590 19.99 -30.01 -3.88
N TYR A 591 21.25 -29.61 -3.89
CA TYR A 591 22.00 -29.22 -2.69
C TYR A 591 21.86 -27.73 -2.36
N ASN A 592 21.78 -26.87 -3.38
CA ASN A 592 21.71 -25.42 -3.20
C ASN A 592 20.94 -24.77 -4.36
N ILE A 593 20.22 -23.69 -4.07
CA ILE A 593 19.52 -22.83 -5.02
C ILE A 593 20.03 -21.39 -4.85
N PHE A 594 20.64 -20.85 -5.90
CA PHE A 594 21.11 -19.46 -5.92
C PHE A 594 20.23 -18.64 -6.85
N ARG A 595 19.60 -17.59 -6.32
CA ARG A 595 18.91 -16.61 -7.16
C ARG A 595 19.91 -15.55 -7.64
N SER A 596 20.64 -15.88 -8.70
CA SER A 596 21.73 -15.04 -9.24
C SER A 596 21.21 -13.82 -10.01
N SER A 597 20.00 -13.86 -10.57
CA SER A 597 19.34 -12.71 -11.19
C SER A 597 17.83 -12.74 -10.93
N TYR A 598 17.14 -11.68 -11.36
CA TYR A 598 15.70 -11.53 -11.11
C TYR A 598 14.89 -12.72 -11.62
N ASP A 599 15.20 -13.19 -12.84
CA ASP A 599 14.46 -14.21 -13.60
C ASP A 599 15.10 -15.61 -13.58
N ILE A 600 16.24 -15.79 -12.89
CA ILE A 600 17.08 -17.00 -12.99
C ILE A 600 17.41 -17.59 -11.62
N LEU A 601 17.27 -18.91 -11.51
CA LEU A 601 17.80 -19.74 -10.42
C LEU A 601 18.95 -20.61 -10.95
N ASP A 602 20.11 -20.54 -10.31
CA ASP A 602 21.20 -21.48 -10.51
C ASP A 602 21.16 -22.58 -9.45
N ILE A 603 21.23 -23.83 -9.88
CA ILE A 603 20.88 -24.99 -9.08
C ILE A 603 22.04 -25.98 -9.10
N SER A 604 22.49 -26.40 -7.91
CA SER A 604 23.57 -27.39 -7.74
C SER A 604 23.00 -28.77 -7.39
N THR A 605 23.38 -29.81 -8.15
CA THR A 605 23.04 -31.22 -7.87
C THR A 605 24.29 -32.06 -7.56
N GLY A 606 25.31 -31.47 -6.95
CA GLY A 606 26.55 -32.13 -6.54
C GLY A 606 27.56 -32.26 -7.68
N ALA A 607 27.26 -33.06 -8.71
CA ALA A 607 28.16 -33.28 -9.85
C ALA A 607 27.83 -32.42 -11.08
N SER A 608 26.78 -31.61 -11.03
CA SER A 608 26.30 -30.82 -12.16
C SER A 608 25.58 -29.58 -11.70
N TRP A 609 25.56 -28.60 -12.60
CA TRP A 609 24.85 -27.34 -12.42
C TRP A 609 23.71 -27.24 -13.42
N TYR A 610 22.65 -26.57 -13.02
CA TYR A 610 21.49 -26.26 -13.86
C TYR A 610 21.14 -24.79 -13.70
N THR A 611 20.59 -24.22 -14.76
CA THR A 611 20.00 -22.90 -14.73
C THR A 611 18.51 -23.06 -15.04
N TYR A 612 17.66 -22.46 -14.23
CA TYR A 612 16.21 -22.47 -14.39
C TYR A 612 15.71 -21.04 -14.55
N THR A 613 15.13 -20.76 -15.72
CA THR A 613 14.39 -19.51 -15.94
C THR A 613 13.02 -19.63 -15.28
N ILE A 614 12.66 -18.68 -14.44
CA ILE A 614 11.39 -18.69 -13.70
C ILE A 614 10.22 -18.80 -14.68
N GLY A 615 9.35 -19.78 -14.42
CA GLY A 615 8.17 -20.07 -15.26
C GLY A 615 8.43 -21.06 -16.40
N SER A 616 9.69 -21.47 -16.64
CA SER A 616 10.00 -22.56 -17.56
C SER A 616 9.52 -23.92 -17.00
N ALA A 617 9.50 -24.94 -17.86
CA ALA A 617 8.99 -26.27 -17.48
C ALA A 617 10.02 -27.08 -16.65
N GLU A 618 11.31 -26.93 -16.95
CA GLU A 618 12.41 -27.71 -16.36
C GLU A 618 13.71 -26.91 -16.34
N GLY A 619 14.66 -27.29 -15.49
CA GLY A 619 15.99 -26.68 -15.43
C GLY A 619 16.92 -27.16 -16.55
N ALA A 620 17.66 -26.25 -17.19
CA ALA A 620 18.62 -26.57 -18.23
C ALA A 620 20.00 -26.86 -17.63
N LYS A 621 20.61 -28.01 -17.97
CA LYS A 621 21.96 -28.35 -17.49
C LYS A 621 23.01 -27.41 -18.09
N VAL A 622 23.91 -26.91 -17.26
CA VAL A 622 25.06 -26.08 -17.65
C VAL A 622 26.39 -26.77 -17.34
N GLY A 623 27.44 -26.39 -18.06
CA GLY A 623 28.74 -27.07 -18.01
C GLY A 623 29.61 -26.67 -16.80
N THR A 624 29.38 -25.51 -16.20
CA THR A 624 30.18 -24.94 -15.11
C THR A 624 29.28 -24.29 -14.07
N ALA A 625 29.80 -24.14 -12.85
CA ALA A 625 29.16 -23.35 -11.81
C ALA A 625 28.97 -21.88 -12.25
N PRO A 626 27.94 -21.17 -11.74
CA PRO A 626 27.82 -19.74 -11.95
C PRO A 626 29.00 -19.00 -11.33
N SER A 627 29.33 -17.84 -11.90
CA SER A 627 30.42 -16.98 -11.38
C SER A 627 30.13 -16.42 -9.98
N SER A 628 28.83 -16.30 -9.63
CA SER A 628 28.37 -15.94 -8.30
C SER A 628 27.49 -17.04 -7.74
N GLN A 629 27.84 -17.52 -6.54
CA GLN A 629 27.05 -18.48 -5.75
C GLN A 629 26.43 -17.77 -4.55
N TYR A 630 25.88 -16.58 -4.80
CA TYR A 630 25.19 -15.77 -3.82
C TYR A 630 23.73 -15.62 -4.23
N SER A 631 22.81 -15.93 -3.32
CA SER A 631 21.38 -15.75 -3.56
C SER A 631 20.97 -14.32 -3.23
N ARG A 632 20.43 -13.60 -4.21
CA ARG A 632 19.94 -12.25 -4.01
C ARG A 632 18.52 -12.28 -3.46
N VAL A 633 18.27 -11.47 -2.42
CA VAL A 633 16.92 -11.21 -1.91
C VAL A 633 16.34 -10.03 -2.67
N PHE A 634 15.27 -10.30 -3.43
CA PHE A 634 14.57 -9.29 -4.21
C PHE A 634 13.33 -8.79 -3.46
N ALA A 635 13.18 -7.47 -3.36
CA ALA A 635 11.98 -6.81 -2.86
C ALA A 635 11.27 -6.06 -4.00
N ASP A 636 10.19 -6.64 -4.51
CA ASP A 636 9.33 -6.02 -5.52
C ASP A 636 8.56 -4.83 -4.92
N ASN A 637 8.41 -3.75 -5.68
CA ASN A 637 7.55 -2.63 -5.29
C ASN A 637 6.05 -2.99 -5.39
N PRO A 638 5.13 -2.21 -4.80
CA PRO A 638 3.71 -2.56 -4.78
C PRO A 638 3.09 -2.70 -6.18
N SER A 639 3.50 -1.87 -7.15
CA SER A 639 3.07 -1.97 -8.56
C SER A 639 3.79 -3.07 -9.36
N ASN A 640 4.74 -3.79 -8.76
CA ASN A 640 5.46 -4.91 -9.36
C ASN A 640 6.28 -4.58 -10.63
N ASN A 641 6.62 -3.30 -10.82
CA ASN A 641 7.40 -2.80 -11.96
C ASN A 641 8.89 -2.66 -11.64
N PHE A 642 9.22 -2.50 -10.36
CA PHE A 642 10.58 -2.35 -9.86
C PHE A 642 10.90 -3.42 -8.81
N SER A 643 12.18 -3.75 -8.67
CA SER A 643 12.67 -4.63 -7.62
C SER A 643 14.00 -4.14 -7.05
N LEU A 644 14.18 -4.32 -5.75
CA LEU A 644 15.40 -3.95 -5.03
C LEU A 644 16.17 -5.19 -4.60
N TRP A 645 17.49 -5.07 -4.51
CA TRP A 645 18.34 -6.01 -3.77
C TRP A 645 19.63 -5.33 -3.34
N VAL A 646 20.28 -5.94 -2.37
CA VAL A 646 21.63 -5.55 -1.92
C VAL A 646 22.65 -6.43 -2.63
N ASP A 647 23.70 -5.81 -3.13
CA ASP A 647 24.89 -6.47 -3.65
C ASP A 647 26.14 -5.97 -2.90
N THR A 648 27.27 -6.65 -3.06
CA THR A 648 28.55 -6.20 -2.52
C THR A 648 29.49 -5.86 -3.65
N ARG A 649 29.89 -4.59 -3.75
CA ARG A 649 30.85 -4.10 -4.76
C ARG A 649 31.98 -3.36 -4.05
N ASP A 650 33.22 -3.72 -4.36
CA ASP A 650 34.42 -3.11 -3.76
C ASP A 650 34.43 -3.09 -2.22
N GLY A 651 33.90 -4.16 -1.61
CA GLY A 651 33.79 -4.31 -0.15
C GLY A 651 32.69 -3.45 0.50
N LYS A 652 31.88 -2.74 -0.29
CA LYS A 652 30.74 -1.94 0.18
C LYS A 652 29.41 -2.55 -0.26
N GLY A 653 28.38 -2.37 0.56
CA GLY A 653 27.02 -2.74 0.19
C GLY A 653 26.45 -1.71 -0.79
N VAL A 654 25.85 -2.21 -1.86
CA VAL A 654 25.24 -1.41 -2.93
C VAL A 654 23.78 -1.80 -3.05
N LEU A 655 22.90 -0.81 -2.90
CA LEU A 655 21.47 -0.98 -3.12
C LEU A 655 21.16 -0.67 -4.59
N LEU A 656 20.57 -1.65 -5.26
CA LEU A 656 20.23 -1.59 -6.67
C LEU A 656 18.71 -1.53 -6.85
N ASN A 657 18.27 -0.72 -7.81
CA ASN A 657 16.89 -0.68 -8.27
C ASN A 657 16.82 -1.19 -9.71
N TYR A 658 16.05 -2.25 -9.93
CA TYR A 658 15.87 -2.91 -11.22
C TYR A 658 14.49 -2.67 -11.78
N ASP A 659 14.47 -2.08 -12.97
CA ASP A 659 13.28 -1.93 -13.79
C ASP A 659 13.03 -3.25 -14.53
N LYS A 660 11.92 -3.89 -14.21
CA LYS A 660 11.58 -5.21 -14.78
C LYS A 660 11.16 -5.15 -16.23
N SER A 661 10.72 -3.98 -16.71
CA SER A 661 10.30 -3.78 -18.10
C SER A 661 11.50 -3.58 -19.02
N THR A 662 12.42 -2.69 -18.63
CA THR A 662 13.62 -2.39 -19.42
C THR A 662 14.78 -3.33 -19.13
N LYS A 663 14.69 -4.12 -18.04
CA LYS A 663 15.73 -5.03 -17.54
C LYS A 663 17.02 -4.29 -17.17
N ASN A 664 16.93 -2.99 -16.90
CA ASN A 664 18.03 -2.14 -16.49
C ASN A 664 18.11 -2.05 -14.96
N GLU A 665 19.34 -2.00 -14.45
CA GLU A 665 19.62 -1.73 -13.04
C GLU A 665 20.30 -0.37 -12.87
N ILE A 666 19.96 0.32 -11.78
CA ILE A 666 20.66 1.53 -11.35
C ILE A 666 21.06 1.41 -9.89
N THR A 667 22.22 1.95 -9.54
CA THR A 667 22.65 2.09 -8.14
C THR A 667 21.95 3.29 -7.51
N ILE A 668 21.22 3.06 -6.42
CA ILE A 668 20.51 4.12 -5.68
C ILE A 668 21.13 4.42 -4.32
N ALA A 669 21.94 3.52 -3.76
CA ALA A 669 22.80 3.79 -2.61
C ALA A 669 24.07 2.92 -2.64
N ASN A 670 25.18 3.45 -2.12
CA ASN A 670 26.44 2.72 -1.96
C ASN A 670 27.07 3.12 -0.61
N ARG A 671 27.00 2.23 0.37
CA ARG A 671 27.46 2.49 1.75
C ARG A 671 28.04 1.23 2.38
N SER A 672 29.05 1.43 3.24
CA SER A 672 29.56 0.33 4.08
C SER A 672 28.46 -0.18 5.01
N GLY A 673 28.42 -1.49 5.25
CA GLY A 673 27.43 -2.11 6.12
C GLY A 673 25.99 -2.14 5.60
N LEU A 674 25.74 -1.70 4.36
CA LEU A 674 24.39 -1.77 3.77
C LEU A 674 23.95 -3.22 3.62
N LYS A 675 22.80 -3.57 4.20
CA LYS A 675 22.23 -4.91 4.20
C LYS A 675 20.71 -4.93 4.36
N THR A 676 20.13 -6.13 4.41
CA THR A 676 18.71 -6.37 4.71
C THR A 676 18.36 -6.01 6.17
N PRO A 677 17.09 -5.69 6.47
CA PRO A 677 15.93 -5.70 5.58
C PRO A 677 15.99 -4.61 4.51
N VAL A 678 15.48 -4.93 3.31
CA VAL A 678 15.18 -3.97 2.25
C VAL A 678 13.73 -4.18 1.83
N TYR A 679 12.93 -3.13 1.87
CA TYR A 679 11.52 -3.18 1.49
C TYR A 679 10.95 -1.82 1.14
N TRP A 680 9.77 -1.83 0.52
CA TRP A 680 9.04 -0.64 0.10
C TRP A 680 8.01 -0.23 1.15
N LEU A 681 7.98 1.05 1.53
CA LEU A 681 6.88 1.60 2.32
C LEU A 681 5.67 1.93 1.44
N ASN A 682 5.93 2.44 0.24
CA ASN A 682 4.96 2.69 -0.83
C ASN A 682 5.69 2.55 -2.18
N GLU A 683 5.13 3.10 -3.27
CA GLU A 683 5.73 3.00 -4.61
C GLU A 683 7.13 3.63 -4.76
N LYS A 684 7.54 4.50 -3.83
CA LYS A 684 8.74 5.36 -3.98
C LYS A 684 9.71 5.29 -2.81
N TYR A 685 9.19 5.03 -1.61
CA TYR A 685 9.99 5.06 -0.39
C TYR A 685 10.54 3.68 -0.04
N ILE A 686 11.84 3.64 0.17
CA ILE A 686 12.61 2.42 0.39
C ILE A 686 13.26 2.48 1.76
N ILE A 687 13.08 1.41 2.54
CA ILE A 687 13.82 1.18 3.77
C ILE A 687 14.98 0.25 3.50
N TYR A 688 16.14 0.56 4.07
CA TYR A 688 17.29 -0.34 4.10
C TYR A 688 18.06 -0.17 5.42
N ARG A 689 18.87 -1.18 5.79
CA ARG A 689 19.68 -1.14 7.00
C ARG A 689 21.15 -0.86 6.71
N ILE A 690 21.78 -0.08 7.58
CA ILE A 690 23.24 -0.02 7.71
C ILE A 690 23.63 -0.72 9.01
N ASN A 691 24.55 -1.68 8.92
CA ASN A 691 25.26 -2.27 10.05
C ASN A 691 26.74 -2.44 9.68
N ASP A 692 27.58 -1.51 10.16
CA ASP A 692 29.01 -1.44 9.85
C ASP A 692 29.92 -1.62 11.09
N GLY A 693 29.33 -2.06 12.21
CA GLY A 693 30.00 -2.19 13.51
C GLY A 693 30.15 -0.89 14.29
N LYS A 694 29.95 0.28 13.67
CA LYS A 694 29.89 1.59 14.35
C LYS A 694 28.45 1.99 14.62
N GLU A 695 27.56 1.72 13.67
CA GLU A 695 26.13 1.92 13.84
C GLU A 695 25.33 0.72 13.37
N THR A 696 24.12 0.59 13.91
CA THR A 696 23.06 -0.25 13.37
C THR A 696 21.80 0.58 13.31
N ALA A 697 21.43 0.99 12.11
CA ALA A 697 20.35 1.95 11.90
C ALA A 697 19.61 1.67 10.59
N ASP A 698 18.31 1.96 10.61
CA ASP A 698 17.48 1.90 9.41
C ASP A 698 17.42 3.29 8.77
N TYR A 699 17.55 3.30 7.44
CA TYR A 699 17.56 4.47 6.59
C TYR A 699 16.39 4.40 5.62
N VAL A 700 15.97 5.58 5.20
CA VAL A 700 14.97 5.76 4.15
C VAL A 700 15.56 6.54 2.98
N LEU A 701 15.17 6.18 1.76
CA LEU A 701 15.40 6.99 0.56
C LEU A 701 14.13 7.03 -0.30
N ASN A 702 14.05 7.99 -1.22
CA ASN A 702 12.99 8.09 -2.22
C ASN A 702 13.58 7.86 -3.62
N THR A 703 12.95 7.02 -4.44
CA THR A 703 13.41 6.74 -5.82
C THR A 703 13.34 7.95 -6.74
N ASP A 704 12.54 8.95 -6.41
CA ASP A 704 12.45 10.20 -7.15
C ASP A 704 13.63 11.14 -6.89
N GLY A 705 14.46 10.88 -5.86
CA GLY A 705 15.64 11.67 -5.51
C GLY A 705 15.71 12.03 -4.03
N GLY A 706 16.63 12.94 -3.70
CA GLY A 706 16.95 13.34 -2.33
C GLY A 706 18.06 12.51 -1.69
N GLU A 707 18.59 12.99 -0.57
CA GLU A 707 19.57 12.24 0.22
C GLU A 707 18.87 11.23 1.13
N ALA A 708 19.47 10.05 1.29
CA ALA A 708 18.97 9.06 2.24
C ALA A 708 19.06 9.60 3.68
N ARG A 709 17.99 9.46 4.45
CA ARG A 709 17.90 9.93 5.84
C ARG A 709 17.84 8.77 6.81
N LYS A 710 18.52 8.91 7.94
CA LYS A 710 18.45 7.96 9.06
C LYS A 710 17.09 8.11 9.73
N ILE A 711 16.39 6.99 9.93
CA ILE A 711 15.11 6.96 10.66
C ILE A 711 15.39 6.88 12.16
N GLY A 712 16.26 5.94 12.54
CA GLY A 712 16.63 5.72 13.93
C GLY A 712 17.62 4.58 14.11
N ASP A 713 18.21 4.50 15.30
CA ASP A 713 19.03 3.36 15.70
C ASP A 713 18.13 2.16 16.02
N VAL A 714 18.52 1.00 15.49
CA VAL A 714 17.75 -0.23 15.59
C VAL A 714 18.63 -1.35 16.14
N THR A 715 18.02 -2.45 16.53
CA THR A 715 18.74 -3.68 16.84
C THR A 715 18.79 -4.55 15.60
N ASP A 716 19.96 -5.16 15.38
CA ASP A 716 20.11 -6.08 14.28
C ASP A 716 19.22 -7.30 14.49
N THR A 717 18.43 -7.62 13.47
CA THR A 717 17.45 -8.70 13.49
C THR A 717 17.65 -9.57 12.26
N ASN A 718 17.28 -10.84 12.36
CA ASN A 718 17.22 -11.71 11.21
C ASN A 718 16.11 -11.25 10.24
N GLY A 719 16.37 -11.42 8.95
CA GLY A 719 15.40 -11.22 7.87
C GLY A 719 15.20 -12.51 7.05
N VAL A 720 14.75 -12.35 5.81
CA VAL A 720 14.55 -13.46 4.85
C VAL A 720 15.85 -13.91 4.15
N ASP A 721 16.96 -13.20 4.37
CA ASP A 721 18.27 -13.48 3.75
C ASP A 721 19.05 -14.61 4.42
N ARG A 722 18.62 -15.06 5.60
CA ARG A 722 19.30 -16.13 6.34
C ARG A 722 18.59 -17.45 6.13
N TRP A 723 19.15 -18.29 5.26
CA TRP A 723 18.88 -19.73 5.23
C TRP A 723 19.89 -20.50 6.07
N PHE A 724 19.41 -21.33 7.00
CA PHE A 724 20.29 -22.18 7.80
C PHE A 724 20.80 -23.33 6.94
N TYR A 725 22.06 -23.26 6.55
CA TYR A 725 22.79 -24.43 6.06
C TYR A 725 23.15 -25.28 7.28
N TYR A 726 22.67 -26.53 7.31
CA TYR A 726 23.09 -27.55 8.27
C TYR A 726 24.18 -28.43 7.71
#